data_AF-A0A6P6YF74-F1
#
_entry.id   AF-A0A6P6YF74-F1
#
_cell.length_a   1.000
_cell.length_b   1.000
_cell.length_c   1.000
_cell.angle_alpha   90.00
_cell.angle_beta   90.00
_cell.angle_gamma   90.00
#
_symmetry.space_group_name_H-M   'P 1'
#
loop_
_entity.id
_entity.type
_entity.pdbx_description
1 polymer ?
#
loop_
_entity_poly.entity_id
_entity_poly.type
_entity_poly.pdbx_seq_one_letter_code
_entity_poly.pdbx_strand_id
1 'polypeptide(L)'
;MTTIQPNDEQYSVELLNDSIRINSNVYHKWTRPFWNTGNSVNISVNMKMDPIANYKDIESVLEIQTLYEFHWLDIRLKFSCEKAQEIVGTHYLADIWKPNLRVSRIDDIDVFGSSSLSKLTFLRIGCDGQVLIRYSEELTKQITEFDSQVKLVSFLANNDPSAEQYAEVTKKSCARSGIVFELRKIGREELEDAVIAANNDDTIHGILVYYPVFGGGHDQYIQNCVNPYKDVEGLCHLYRFNMYRNIRHIQGRRDLKSIIPCTPLAVIKVLEHCNVYDNDVPYGNQLRGKTITIINRSEVVGRPLAALLANDGAKVFSVDINDILLFYRGPDLELSKYKVQDTDKKLEDVLPISDIIITGVPSSNYRVPIDLLKDGVIAVNFACAKNFDDEIKTKASIFVPTIGKVTTTMLQRNLLRLYKYGTYDRNKVVMNIPKRNFRFRQNVRLLEKELNFAGHAGIQNIILECPDDHESIENMAMIIHRKLNPQSETNDHHNLAIAIKLSMANNKNQAQELRKDPQDIDVDYEWKKWNHLRKIMQFHPNISIALEVNGELSDSDRLNRWLGEPIKFIILPTSVFITNSSKFPVLSKVMQSFMGQVNFKMAGNFSIIIKGNNLHGHIKHYCQYIAHLQKTELFSDRLQKFCQYYEDLLQYPLQPLKDDLDSSVYEVFETDLIKYQQYEKAIRKALADIQKDVIIAMVVGAGRGPLVDKALKAAHAVGKFIRIYAVEKNTNAVITLEMLRELKWGGYLGLPHGYVEIVSCDMRCWSAPERADIIISELLGSFGDNELSPECLDGVWNYVNQDAICIPQSYSSYLCPVQSQRLYAQLSLDKRSNINAYEYAYVVHIRNAYFIDKPKKVFTFEHRRGDLHRPPSTRDNNRKKRLTFRSKIPAICHGFVGYFDCCLYGDIRLSIVPSTQNSDMYSWFPIYFPVQTPFDINDGHDDNDQIEIQITRNVNDLHVWYEWTISRPIQSRIHNLNGKHYSISLH
;
A
#
# COMPACT_ATOMS: atom_id res chain seq x y z
N MET A 1 37.23 -30.81 43.70
CA MET A 1 36.35 -31.99 43.71
C MET A 1 35.39 -31.86 42.55
N THR A 2 35.25 -32.75 41.58
CA THR A 2 35.99 -33.94 41.16
C THR A 2 35.60 -34.12 39.69
N THR A 3 36.55 -34.62 38.93
CA THR A 3 36.58 -34.95 37.49
C THR A 3 35.28 -35.54 36.91
N ILE A 4 34.85 -35.01 35.76
CA ILE A 4 33.86 -35.62 34.86
C ILE A 4 34.58 -36.68 34.00
N GLN A 5 33.98 -37.86 33.85
CA GLN A 5 34.20 -38.73 32.70
C GLN A 5 32.87 -38.89 31.94
N PRO A 6 32.83 -38.72 30.61
CA PRO A 6 31.68 -39.09 29.79
C PRO A 6 31.91 -40.47 29.17
N ASN A 7 31.26 -41.50 29.71
CA ASN A 7 31.15 -42.79 29.03
C ASN A 7 29.71 -42.97 28.52
N ASP A 8 29.61 -43.21 27.21
CA ASP A 8 28.57 -43.97 26.48
C ASP A 8 27.13 -43.94 27.02
N GLU A 9 26.37 -42.91 26.65
CA GLU A 9 24.92 -43.01 26.62
C GLU A 9 24.45 -43.43 25.22
N GLN A 10 24.09 -44.72 25.06
CA GLN A 10 23.35 -45.20 23.89
C GLN A 10 21.88 -44.82 24.02
N TYR A 11 21.33 -44.16 23.00
CA TYR A 11 19.91 -43.80 22.93
C TYR A 11 19.22 -44.61 21.83
N SER A 12 18.20 -45.39 22.19
CA SER A 12 17.36 -46.13 21.24
C SER A 12 16.15 -45.28 20.79
N VAL A 13 15.84 -45.35 19.49
CA VAL A 13 14.64 -44.75 18.87
C VAL A 13 13.78 -45.88 18.36
N GLU A 14 12.54 -45.99 18.84
CA GLU A 14 11.55 -46.95 18.33
C GLU A 14 10.65 -46.30 17.28
N LEU A 15 10.44 -47.02 16.17
CA LEU A 15 9.53 -46.65 15.09
C LEU A 15 8.13 -47.20 15.38
N LEU A 16 7.15 -46.32 15.47
CA LEU A 16 5.72 -46.67 15.42
C LEU A 16 5.07 -45.86 14.30
N ASN A 17 4.62 -46.57 13.26
CA ASN A 17 3.84 -46.13 12.10
C ASN A 17 3.93 -44.62 11.75
N ASP A 18 4.78 -44.35 10.76
CA ASP A 18 4.86 -43.12 9.94
C ASP A 18 5.24 -41.80 10.63
N SER A 19 5.78 -41.83 11.85
CA SER A 19 6.50 -40.66 12.40
C SER A 19 7.59 -41.03 13.41
N ILE A 20 8.75 -40.36 13.33
CA ILE A 20 9.83 -40.47 14.33
C ILE A 20 9.51 -39.48 15.47
N ARG A 21 9.18 -39.99 16.66
CA ARG A 21 9.12 -39.18 17.89
C ARG A 21 10.41 -39.32 18.68
N ILE A 22 11.17 -38.25 18.78
CA ILE A 22 12.27 -38.14 19.76
C ILE A 22 11.64 -37.82 21.12
N ASN A 23 11.94 -38.64 22.13
CA ASN A 23 11.34 -38.52 23.46
C ASN A 23 11.73 -37.17 24.12
N SER A 24 10.74 -36.43 24.63
CA SER A 24 10.83 -34.99 24.96
C SER A 24 11.65 -34.62 26.21
N ASN A 25 12.45 -35.54 26.75
CA ASN A 25 13.36 -35.25 27.87
C ASN A 25 14.75 -34.74 27.44
N VAL A 26 15.01 -34.62 26.14
CA VAL A 26 16.29 -34.13 25.60
C VAL A 26 16.33 -32.61 25.40
N TYR A 27 15.16 -31.95 25.32
CA TYR A 27 15.10 -30.52 24.97
C TYR A 27 15.51 -29.58 26.12
N HIS A 28 15.48 -30.05 27.38
CA HIS A 28 15.64 -29.18 28.56
C HIS A 28 17.06 -29.05 29.13
N LYS A 29 18.09 -29.70 28.54
CA LYS A 29 19.48 -29.58 29.01
C LYS A 29 20.40 -28.73 28.11
N TRP A 30 19.92 -28.22 26.98
CA TRP A 30 20.76 -27.60 25.94
C TRP A 30 20.53 -26.08 25.75
N THR A 31 20.22 -25.36 26.83
CA THR A 31 20.17 -23.89 26.81
C THR A 31 20.99 -23.31 27.96
N ARG A 32 22.32 -23.29 27.81
CA ARG A 32 23.28 -22.35 28.42
C ARG A 32 24.64 -22.45 27.69
N PRO A 33 25.40 -21.34 27.56
CA PRO A 33 26.43 -21.22 26.53
C PRO A 33 27.73 -21.93 26.93
N PHE A 34 28.12 -22.96 26.19
CA PHE A 34 29.48 -23.50 26.20
C PHE A 34 30.05 -23.35 24.80
N TRP A 35 30.80 -22.26 24.60
CA TRP A 35 31.73 -22.11 23.49
C TRP A 35 33.02 -22.85 23.87
N ASN A 36 33.63 -23.56 22.92
CA ASN A 36 34.86 -24.37 23.02
C ASN A 36 34.76 -25.73 23.75
N THR A 37 34.43 -26.80 23.02
CA THR A 37 35.14 -28.10 23.10
C THR A 37 34.91 -28.86 21.79
N GLY A 38 35.97 -29.22 21.07
CA GLY A 38 35.91 -29.92 19.77
C GLY A 38 35.62 -31.42 19.91
N ASN A 39 34.42 -31.80 20.35
CA ASN A 39 34.01 -33.21 20.43
C ASN A 39 33.01 -33.57 19.33
N SER A 40 33.23 -34.72 18.68
CA SER A 40 32.31 -35.33 17.71
C SER A 40 31.31 -36.25 18.43
N VAL A 41 30.05 -36.25 17.98
CA VAL A 41 28.97 -37.11 18.52
C VAL A 41 28.64 -38.18 17.48
N ASN A 42 28.75 -39.47 17.84
CA ASN A 42 28.38 -40.59 16.98
C ASN A 42 26.94 -41.04 17.31
N ILE A 43 26.05 -41.02 16.33
CA ILE A 43 24.68 -41.55 16.43
C ILE A 43 24.60 -42.79 15.53
N SER A 44 24.18 -43.92 16.10
CA SER A 44 23.95 -45.17 15.37
C SER A 44 22.47 -45.48 15.31
N VAL A 45 21.93 -45.70 14.10
CA VAL A 45 20.52 -46.02 13.86
C VAL A 45 20.46 -47.42 13.26
N ASN A 46 19.85 -48.37 13.97
CA ASN A 46 19.61 -49.73 13.48
C ASN A 46 18.17 -49.82 12.94
N MET A 47 18.02 -50.01 11.63
CA MET A 47 16.72 -50.31 11.01
C MET A 47 16.61 -51.81 10.73
N LYS A 48 15.56 -52.46 11.24
CA LYS A 48 15.12 -53.79 10.81
C LYS A 48 14.06 -53.62 9.72
N MET A 49 14.31 -54.11 8.52
CA MET A 49 13.31 -54.17 7.45
C MET A 49 12.67 -55.56 7.39
N ASP A 50 11.34 -55.63 7.42
CA ASP A 50 10.60 -56.84 7.07
C ASP A 50 10.49 -56.97 5.54
N PRO A 51 10.57 -58.19 4.98
CA PRO A 51 10.47 -58.39 3.55
C PRO A 51 9.00 -58.31 3.13
N ILE A 52 8.73 -57.51 2.10
CA ILE A 52 7.46 -57.29 1.38
C ILE A 52 6.76 -55.97 1.75
N ALA A 53 7.20 -54.88 1.11
CA ALA A 53 6.34 -53.73 0.76
C ALA A 53 6.93 -53.01 -0.47
N ASN A 54 6.03 -52.51 -1.34
CA ASN A 54 6.28 -52.07 -2.71
C ASN A 54 7.31 -50.92 -2.86
N TYR A 55 8.09 -50.97 -3.96
CA TYR A 55 9.14 -50.02 -4.37
C TYR A 55 8.67 -48.56 -4.69
N LYS A 56 7.47 -48.15 -4.30
CA LYS A 56 6.97 -46.76 -4.52
C LYS A 56 7.01 -45.87 -3.28
N ASP A 57 7.30 -46.40 -2.10
CA ASP A 57 7.33 -45.62 -0.84
C ASP A 57 8.76 -45.30 -0.34
N ILE A 58 9.78 -45.49 -1.18
CA ILE A 58 11.19 -45.23 -0.81
C ILE A 58 11.58 -43.75 -0.94
N GLU A 59 10.87 -42.95 -1.75
CA GLU A 59 11.11 -41.49 -1.83
C GLU A 59 10.55 -40.72 -0.62
N SER A 60 9.62 -41.30 0.14
CA SER A 60 8.94 -40.64 1.27
C SER A 60 9.69 -40.76 2.61
N VAL A 61 10.71 -41.63 2.71
CA VAL A 61 11.43 -41.91 3.98
C VAL A 61 12.77 -41.18 4.07
N LEU A 62 13.17 -40.43 3.04
CA LEU A 62 14.45 -39.70 3.00
C LEU A 62 14.30 -38.18 2.83
N GLU A 63 13.30 -37.57 3.47
CA GLU A 63 13.32 -36.14 3.78
C GLU A 63 13.97 -35.91 5.16
N ILE A 64 15.29 -36.10 5.25
CA ILE A 64 16.06 -35.48 6.32
C ILE A 64 16.14 -33.98 5.99
N GLN A 65 15.26 -33.22 6.65
CA GLN A 65 15.30 -31.75 6.71
C GLN A 65 16.72 -31.28 7.00
N THR A 66 17.41 -30.81 5.97
CA THR A 66 18.69 -30.13 6.11
C THR A 66 18.42 -28.73 6.67
N LEU A 67 18.35 -28.64 8.00
CA LEU A 67 18.44 -27.40 8.76
C LEU A 67 19.84 -26.79 8.55
N TYR A 68 19.98 -25.91 7.56
CA TYR A 68 21.18 -25.08 7.42
C TYR A 68 21.04 -23.79 8.26
N GLU A 69 21.18 -23.94 9.57
CA GLU A 69 21.80 -22.92 10.44
C GLU A 69 22.76 -23.63 11.40
N PHE A 70 23.99 -23.09 11.51
CA PHE A 70 25.15 -23.51 12.29
C PHE A 70 26.14 -24.51 11.63
N HIS A 71 27.37 -24.04 11.49
CA HIS A 71 28.54 -24.79 11.02
C HIS A 71 29.08 -25.73 12.11
N TRP A 72 29.61 -26.87 11.67
CA TRP A 72 30.41 -27.91 12.37
C TRP A 72 29.65 -28.88 13.30
N LEU A 73 28.98 -29.88 12.70
CA LEU A 73 28.74 -31.19 13.30
C LEU A 73 29.00 -32.27 12.22
N ASP A 74 29.97 -33.16 12.44
CA ASP A 74 30.32 -34.25 11.51
C ASP A 74 29.50 -35.50 11.89
N ILE A 75 28.49 -35.85 11.11
CA ILE A 75 27.58 -37.00 11.37
C ILE A 75 27.99 -38.16 10.46
N ARG A 76 28.52 -39.25 11.04
CA ARG A 76 28.81 -40.50 10.31
C ARG A 76 27.67 -41.50 10.47
N LEU A 77 26.90 -41.71 9.40
CA LEU A 77 25.89 -42.76 9.32
C LEU A 77 26.56 -44.08 8.90
N LYS A 78 26.46 -45.13 9.73
CA LYS A 78 26.89 -46.49 9.40
C LYS A 78 25.65 -47.32 9.08
N PHE A 79 25.54 -47.80 7.84
CA PHE A 79 24.53 -48.79 7.45
C PHE A 79 25.14 -50.18 7.53
N SER A 80 24.56 -51.09 8.30
CA SER A 80 24.87 -52.52 8.25
C SER A 80 23.67 -53.26 7.67
N CYS A 81 23.80 -53.77 6.44
CA CYS A 81 22.84 -54.72 5.88
C CYS A 81 23.48 -56.11 5.88
N GLU A 82 22.89 -57.05 6.62
CA GLU A 82 23.42 -58.42 6.79
C GLU A 82 23.10 -59.36 5.61
N LYS A 83 22.62 -58.88 4.46
CA LYS A 83 22.43 -59.69 3.24
C LYS A 83 22.72 -58.93 1.95
N ALA A 84 23.95 -58.42 1.81
CA ALA A 84 24.44 -57.82 0.56
C ALA A 84 25.17 -58.84 -0.34
N GLN A 85 24.48 -59.90 -0.78
CA GLN A 85 25.06 -60.84 -1.74
C GLN A 85 24.18 -61.27 -2.93
N GLU A 86 22.99 -60.69 -3.12
CA GLU A 86 22.10 -61.14 -4.22
C GLU A 86 21.26 -60.03 -4.88
N ILE A 87 21.82 -58.87 -5.24
CA ILE A 87 21.20 -57.99 -6.27
C ILE A 87 22.30 -57.28 -7.07
N VAL A 88 22.99 -58.02 -7.94
CA VAL A 88 23.66 -57.45 -9.12
C VAL A 88 23.37 -58.39 -10.29
N GLY A 89 22.41 -58.02 -11.12
CA GLY A 89 22.17 -58.71 -12.37
C GLY A 89 20.82 -58.40 -12.99
N THR A 90 20.86 -57.92 -14.24
CA THR A 90 19.84 -58.06 -15.29
C THR A 90 18.57 -57.18 -15.17
N HIS A 91 18.17 -56.29 -16.10
CA HIS A 91 18.48 -55.97 -17.51
C HIS A 91 18.01 -54.53 -17.83
N TYR A 92 18.77 -53.76 -18.63
CA TYR A 92 18.30 -53.00 -19.82
C TYR A 92 19.51 -52.36 -20.56
N LEU A 93 20.22 -53.23 -21.29
CA LEU A 93 21.10 -52.98 -22.44
C LEU A 93 20.81 -54.17 -23.36
N ALA A 94 20.55 -54.09 -24.67
CA ALA A 94 20.73 -53.06 -25.67
C ALA A 94 19.81 -53.39 -26.88
N ASP A 95 19.57 -52.41 -27.77
CA ASP A 95 19.29 -52.56 -29.21
C ASP A 95 19.10 -51.13 -29.79
N ILE A 96 19.53 -50.66 -30.99
CA ILE A 96 20.27 -51.16 -32.17
C ILE A 96 20.74 -49.92 -32.98
N TRP A 97 21.95 -50.02 -33.57
CA TRP A 97 22.55 -49.40 -34.77
C TRP A 97 22.06 -48.07 -35.41
N LYS A 98 23.04 -47.19 -35.73
CA LYS A 98 23.68 -47.02 -37.08
C LYS A 98 25.03 -46.29 -36.91
N PRO A 99 26.14 -46.81 -37.46
CA PRO A 99 26.54 -46.31 -38.78
C PRO A 99 27.05 -47.42 -39.71
N ASN A 100 26.40 -47.55 -40.87
CA ASN A 100 27.02 -48.18 -42.04
C ASN A 100 27.89 -47.14 -42.76
N LEU A 101 29.20 -47.15 -42.48
CA LEU A 101 30.22 -47.28 -43.53
C LEU A 101 31.43 -48.01 -42.94
N ARG A 102 31.79 -49.10 -43.61
CA ARG A 102 32.74 -50.17 -43.23
C ARG A 102 34.18 -49.67 -42.99
N VAL A 103 34.84 -50.18 -41.95
CA VAL A 103 36.20 -50.77 -42.05
C VAL A 103 36.28 -51.97 -41.10
N SER A 104 36.83 -53.07 -41.61
CA SER A 104 36.92 -54.39 -41.02
C SER A 104 38.18 -54.61 -40.16
N ARG A 105 37.98 -55.33 -39.03
CA ARG A 105 38.89 -56.21 -38.28
C ARG A 105 40.29 -55.70 -37.88
N ILE A 106 40.56 -55.77 -36.58
CA ILE A 106 41.87 -56.17 -36.03
C ILE A 106 41.57 -57.16 -34.88
N ASP A 107 41.59 -58.46 -35.21
CA ASP A 107 42.22 -59.43 -34.33
C ASP A 107 43.59 -59.63 -34.93
N ASP A 108 44.66 -59.20 -34.25
CA ASP A 108 46.00 -59.78 -34.36
C ASP A 108 47.00 -59.06 -33.44
N ILE A 109 47.68 -59.89 -32.65
CA ILE A 109 49.08 -59.79 -32.20
C ILE A 109 49.39 -59.29 -30.76
N ASP A 110 49.90 -60.29 -30.04
CA ASP A 110 50.74 -60.36 -28.86
C ASP A 110 51.78 -59.25 -28.60
N VAL A 111 51.92 -58.98 -27.30
CA VAL A 111 53.14 -58.78 -26.49
C VAL A 111 54.44 -58.48 -27.25
N PHE A 112 54.99 -57.27 -27.07
CA PHE A 112 56.43 -57.05 -26.83
C PHE A 112 56.69 -55.69 -26.17
N GLY A 113 57.60 -55.70 -25.18
CA GLY A 113 58.62 -54.66 -25.08
C GLY A 113 58.34 -53.45 -24.19
N SER A 114 58.94 -53.49 -23.00
CA SER A 114 59.37 -52.31 -22.25
C SER A 114 60.14 -51.30 -23.12
N SER A 115 59.98 -50.02 -22.78
CA SER A 115 60.71 -48.83 -23.23
C SER A 115 60.09 -48.02 -24.38
N SER A 116 59.91 -46.72 -24.11
CA SER A 116 59.53 -45.64 -25.04
C SER A 116 58.02 -45.36 -25.21
N LEU A 117 57.40 -44.82 -24.16
CA LEU A 117 56.13 -44.06 -24.26
C LEU A 117 56.23 -42.72 -23.52
N SER A 118 57.32 -41.99 -23.76
CA SER A 118 57.46 -40.57 -23.47
C SER A 118 57.29 -39.76 -24.76
N LYS A 119 56.03 -39.49 -25.13
CA LYS A 119 55.51 -38.47 -26.08
C LYS A 119 54.30 -39.03 -26.84
N LEU A 120 53.14 -39.01 -26.19
CA LEU A 120 51.84 -39.01 -26.85
C LEU A 120 50.92 -38.11 -26.04
N THR A 121 51.25 -36.81 -26.06
CA THR A 121 50.36 -35.76 -25.59
C THR A 121 49.19 -35.70 -26.56
N PHE A 122 48.08 -36.37 -26.25
CA PHE A 122 46.83 -36.21 -26.99
C PHE A 122 46.40 -34.75 -26.90
N LEU A 123 46.64 -34.02 -27.98
CA LEU A 123 46.07 -32.71 -28.26
C LEU A 123 44.53 -32.81 -28.16
N ARG A 124 43.94 -32.25 -27.10
CA ARG A 124 42.48 -32.07 -26.99
C ARG A 124 42.07 -30.90 -27.89
N ILE A 125 42.05 -31.14 -29.19
CA ILE A 125 41.51 -30.19 -30.18
C ILE A 125 39.98 -30.32 -30.18
N GLY A 126 39.26 -29.24 -29.86
CA GLY A 126 37.81 -29.13 -30.07
C GLY A 126 36.91 -29.57 -28.91
N CYS A 127 37.16 -29.08 -27.69
CA CYS A 127 36.24 -29.31 -26.56
C CYS A 127 34.92 -28.51 -26.66
N ASP A 128 34.84 -27.51 -27.53
CA ASP A 128 33.65 -26.69 -27.79
C ASP A 128 32.47 -27.54 -28.31
N GLY A 129 32.74 -28.53 -29.16
CA GLY A 129 31.71 -29.46 -29.67
C GLY A 129 31.09 -30.33 -28.58
N GLN A 130 31.88 -30.81 -27.61
CA GLN A 130 31.40 -31.65 -26.52
C GLN A 130 30.62 -30.84 -25.47
N VAL A 131 31.08 -29.63 -25.14
CA VAL A 131 30.36 -28.67 -24.29
C VAL A 131 29.01 -28.34 -24.93
N LEU A 132 29.00 -28.09 -26.23
CA LEU A 132 27.79 -27.79 -27.00
C LEU A 132 26.78 -28.95 -26.94
N ILE A 133 27.22 -30.20 -27.15
CA ILE A 133 26.33 -31.38 -27.10
C ILE A 133 25.68 -31.49 -25.72
N ARG A 134 26.47 -31.49 -24.64
CA ARG A 134 25.99 -31.63 -23.27
C ARG A 134 24.92 -30.60 -22.92
N TYR A 135 25.18 -29.32 -23.18
CA TYR A 135 24.23 -28.27 -22.84
C TYR A 135 23.04 -28.23 -23.81
N SER A 136 23.20 -28.62 -25.07
CA SER A 136 22.06 -28.71 -26.02
C SER A 136 21.08 -29.81 -25.62
N GLU A 137 21.57 -30.96 -25.14
CA GLU A 137 20.73 -32.04 -24.61
C GLU A 137 19.99 -31.60 -23.34
N GLU A 138 20.69 -30.95 -22.41
CA GLU A 138 20.10 -30.40 -21.17
C GLU A 138 19.00 -29.37 -21.49
N LEU A 139 19.23 -28.47 -22.46
CA LEU A 139 18.26 -27.47 -22.89
C LEU A 139 17.03 -28.11 -23.54
N THR A 140 17.24 -29.07 -24.44
CA THR A 140 16.14 -29.74 -25.15
C THR A 140 15.23 -30.45 -24.15
N LYS A 141 15.81 -31.14 -23.16
CA LYS A 141 15.05 -31.77 -22.06
C LYS A 141 14.24 -30.75 -21.25
N GLN A 142 14.87 -29.64 -20.86
CA GLN A 142 14.17 -28.60 -20.09
C GLN A 142 13.05 -27.92 -20.89
N ILE A 143 13.22 -27.75 -22.21
CA ILE A 143 12.21 -27.13 -23.07
C ILE A 143 10.99 -28.04 -23.21
N THR A 144 11.18 -29.36 -23.28
CA THR A 144 10.06 -30.32 -23.31
C THR A 144 9.27 -30.39 -22.00
N GLU A 145 9.83 -29.92 -20.88
CA GLU A 145 9.16 -29.87 -19.57
C GLU A 145 8.25 -28.63 -19.41
N PHE A 146 8.21 -27.70 -20.36
CA PHE A 146 7.38 -26.49 -20.26
C PHE A 146 6.04 -26.61 -21.01
N ASP A 147 4.96 -26.21 -20.35
CA ASP A 147 3.59 -26.21 -20.89
C ASP A 147 3.34 -25.18 -22.01
N SER A 148 4.29 -24.27 -22.26
CA SER A 148 4.13 -23.17 -23.23
C SER A 148 5.38 -22.96 -24.07
N GLN A 149 5.20 -22.51 -25.31
CA GLN A 149 6.30 -22.31 -26.25
C GLN A 149 7.11 -21.06 -25.87
N VAL A 150 8.38 -21.26 -25.48
CA VAL A 150 9.28 -20.16 -25.10
C VAL A 150 9.66 -19.35 -26.34
N LYS A 151 9.60 -18.01 -26.22
CA LYS A 151 9.81 -17.06 -27.31
C LYS A 151 10.92 -16.05 -27.00
N LEU A 152 11.89 -15.93 -27.91
CA LEU A 152 12.97 -14.96 -27.91
C LEU A 152 12.80 -13.99 -29.07
N VAL A 153 12.78 -12.69 -28.76
CA VAL A 153 12.79 -11.62 -29.77
C VAL A 153 14.16 -10.96 -29.80
N SER A 154 14.67 -10.71 -30.99
CA SER A 154 15.97 -10.08 -31.20
C SER A 154 15.85 -8.86 -32.10
N PHE A 155 16.65 -7.83 -31.80
CA PHE A 155 16.67 -6.55 -32.51
C PHE A 155 18.02 -6.34 -33.19
N LEU A 156 17.99 -6.29 -34.52
CA LEU A 156 19.14 -5.93 -35.34
C LEU A 156 18.90 -4.52 -35.91
N ALA A 157 19.66 -3.55 -35.40
CA ALA A 157 19.53 -2.13 -35.75
C ALA A 157 20.86 -1.51 -36.26
N ASN A 158 21.83 -2.36 -36.61
CA ASN A 158 23.10 -1.97 -37.22
C ASN A 158 23.31 -2.74 -38.53
N ASN A 159 24.29 -2.30 -39.33
CA ASN A 159 24.67 -2.92 -40.60
C ASN A 159 25.95 -3.76 -40.48
N ASP A 160 26.28 -4.27 -39.28
CA ASP A 160 27.50 -5.07 -39.08
C ASP A 160 27.29 -6.50 -39.64
N PRO A 161 28.07 -6.93 -40.66
CA PRO A 161 27.97 -8.28 -41.22
C PRO A 161 28.18 -9.39 -40.19
N SER A 162 28.97 -9.11 -39.14
CA SER A 162 29.23 -10.06 -38.05
C SER A 162 27.99 -10.26 -37.17
N ALA A 163 27.23 -9.18 -36.93
CA ALA A 163 25.96 -9.22 -36.19
C ALA A 163 24.88 -9.96 -36.99
N GLU A 164 24.81 -9.76 -38.31
CA GLU A 164 23.90 -10.50 -39.19
C GLU A 164 24.19 -12.01 -39.16
N GLN A 165 25.47 -12.38 -39.30
CA GLN A 165 25.88 -13.78 -39.23
C GLN A 165 25.55 -14.39 -37.87
N TYR A 166 25.77 -13.65 -36.77
CA TYR A 166 25.46 -14.11 -35.43
C TYR A 166 23.95 -14.26 -35.19
N ALA A 167 23.13 -13.38 -35.77
CA ALA A 167 21.67 -13.50 -35.73
C ALA A 167 21.17 -14.77 -36.44
N GLU A 168 21.74 -15.09 -37.61
CA GLU A 168 21.42 -16.32 -38.34
C GLU A 168 21.84 -17.59 -37.57
N VAL A 169 23.00 -17.56 -36.92
CA VAL A 169 23.45 -18.68 -36.05
C VAL A 169 22.52 -18.84 -34.85
N THR A 170 22.10 -17.74 -34.23
CA THR A 170 21.16 -17.73 -33.09
C THR A 170 19.81 -18.32 -33.50
N LYS A 171 19.26 -17.89 -34.65
CA LYS A 171 18.01 -18.42 -35.22
C LYS A 171 18.05 -19.93 -35.44
N LYS A 172 19.12 -20.43 -36.08
CA LYS A 172 19.33 -21.87 -36.32
C LYS A 172 19.45 -22.66 -35.02
N SER A 173 20.10 -22.08 -34.01
CA SER A 173 20.27 -22.71 -32.70
C SER A 173 18.94 -22.80 -31.95
N CYS A 174 18.16 -21.72 -31.90
CA CYS A 174 16.83 -21.71 -31.25
C CYS A 174 15.86 -22.70 -31.91
N ALA A 175 15.86 -22.78 -33.25
CA ALA A 175 15.01 -23.72 -33.99
C ALA A 175 15.31 -25.19 -33.65
N ARG A 176 16.59 -25.55 -33.42
CA ARG A 176 16.98 -26.91 -33.03
C ARG A 176 16.51 -27.27 -31.62
N SER A 177 16.51 -26.31 -30.71
CA SER A 177 16.09 -26.51 -29.31
C SER A 177 14.58 -26.39 -29.09
N GLY A 178 13.81 -25.92 -30.09
CA GLY A 178 12.35 -25.72 -29.98
C GLY A 178 11.91 -24.34 -29.47
N ILE A 179 12.80 -23.35 -29.43
CA ILE A 179 12.50 -21.97 -29.02
C ILE A 179 12.00 -21.17 -30.21
N VAL A 180 10.89 -20.44 -30.05
CA VAL A 180 10.40 -19.49 -31.07
C VAL A 180 11.36 -18.31 -31.13
N PHE A 181 11.91 -18.06 -32.30
CA PHE A 181 12.84 -16.96 -32.53
C PHE A 181 12.25 -15.95 -33.52
N GLU A 182 12.17 -14.70 -33.11
CA GLU A 182 11.73 -13.58 -33.94
C GLU A 182 12.88 -12.58 -34.10
N LEU A 183 13.29 -12.32 -35.34
CA LEU A 183 14.29 -11.29 -35.66
C LEU A 183 13.57 -10.06 -36.22
N ARG A 184 13.72 -8.93 -35.52
CA ARG A 184 13.22 -7.63 -35.96
C ARG A 184 14.40 -6.81 -36.49
N LYS A 185 14.44 -6.63 -37.81
CA LYS A 185 15.35 -5.66 -38.46
C LYS A 185 14.64 -4.31 -38.46
N ILE A 186 15.16 -3.34 -37.72
CA ILE A 186 14.52 -2.04 -37.50
C ILE A 186 15.54 -0.91 -37.63
N GLY A 187 15.06 0.31 -37.86
CA GLY A 187 15.92 1.48 -37.83
C GLY A 187 16.51 1.71 -36.44
N ARG A 188 17.75 2.20 -36.36
CA ARG A 188 18.39 2.54 -35.06
C ARG A 188 17.54 3.49 -34.21
N GLU A 189 16.82 4.42 -34.82
CA GLU A 189 15.95 5.39 -34.13
C GLU A 189 14.68 4.75 -33.53
N GLU A 190 14.23 3.63 -34.08
CA GLU A 190 13.02 2.91 -33.64
C GLU A 190 13.33 1.85 -32.56
N LEU A 191 14.62 1.63 -32.26
CA LEU A 191 15.09 0.55 -31.38
C LEU A 191 14.54 0.67 -29.96
N GLU A 192 14.53 1.87 -29.40
CA GLU A 192 14.05 2.10 -28.04
C GLU A 192 12.56 1.73 -27.91
N ASP A 193 11.71 2.27 -28.79
CA ASP A 193 10.27 2.01 -28.79
C ASP A 193 9.96 0.52 -29.01
N ALA A 194 10.72 -0.13 -29.89
CA ALA A 194 10.54 -1.55 -30.16
C ALA A 194 10.95 -2.45 -28.97
N VAL A 195 12.02 -2.08 -28.26
CA VAL A 195 12.42 -2.75 -26.99
C VAL A 195 11.36 -2.54 -25.91
N ILE A 196 10.82 -1.33 -25.77
CA ILE A 196 9.73 -1.02 -24.82
C ILE A 196 8.48 -1.85 -25.16
N ALA A 197 8.09 -1.93 -26.43
CA ALA A 197 6.97 -2.75 -26.87
C ALA A 197 7.19 -4.24 -26.54
N ALA A 198 8.39 -4.78 -26.80
CA ALA A 198 8.71 -6.17 -26.47
C ALA A 198 8.79 -6.46 -24.97
N ASN A 199 9.18 -5.47 -24.16
CA ASN A 199 9.13 -5.59 -22.70
C ASN A 199 7.69 -5.78 -22.19
N ASN A 200 6.71 -5.12 -22.81
CA ASN A 200 5.31 -5.16 -22.39
C ASN A 200 4.50 -6.34 -22.97
N ASP A 201 5.08 -7.12 -23.89
CA ASP A 201 4.41 -8.26 -24.50
C ASP A 201 4.67 -9.55 -23.69
N ASP A 202 3.63 -10.08 -23.04
CA ASP A 202 3.69 -11.30 -22.22
C ASP A 202 3.98 -12.58 -23.02
N THR A 203 3.82 -12.54 -24.35
CA THR A 203 4.19 -13.66 -25.23
C THR A 203 5.71 -13.72 -25.47
N ILE A 204 6.45 -12.65 -25.16
CA ILE A 204 7.90 -12.56 -25.31
C ILE A 204 8.59 -12.86 -23.97
N HIS A 205 9.47 -13.85 -23.96
CA HIS A 205 10.12 -14.36 -22.75
C HIS A 205 11.59 -13.93 -22.64
N GLY A 206 12.18 -13.46 -23.73
CA GLY A 206 13.51 -12.87 -23.74
C GLY A 206 13.72 -11.91 -24.89
N ILE A 207 14.65 -10.97 -24.69
CA ILE A 207 15.01 -9.89 -25.60
C ILE A 207 16.54 -9.89 -25.77
N LEU A 208 16.98 -9.85 -27.02
CA LEU A 208 18.37 -9.74 -27.43
C LEU A 208 18.54 -8.50 -28.32
N VAL A 209 19.55 -7.66 -28.05
CA VAL A 209 19.86 -6.49 -28.88
C VAL A 209 21.29 -6.62 -29.40
N TYR A 210 21.50 -6.57 -30.71
CA TYR A 210 22.84 -6.69 -31.28
C TYR A 210 23.60 -5.36 -31.22
N TYR A 211 24.50 -5.23 -30.25
CA TYR A 211 25.40 -4.07 -30.07
C TYR A 211 26.69 -4.19 -30.90
N PRO A 212 27.35 -3.06 -31.24
CA PRO A 212 26.96 -1.67 -30.96
C PRO A 212 25.90 -1.16 -31.95
N VAL A 213 25.01 -0.28 -31.51
CA VAL A 213 23.99 0.37 -32.38
C VAL A 213 24.33 1.85 -32.57
N PHE A 214 24.53 2.54 -31.46
CA PHE A 214 24.92 3.95 -31.40
C PHE A 214 26.37 4.14 -30.99
N GLY A 215 26.94 3.17 -30.26
CA GLY A 215 28.21 3.30 -29.56
C GLY A 215 28.11 4.10 -28.26
N GLY A 216 29.06 3.89 -27.36
CA GLY A 216 29.20 4.66 -26.11
C GLY A 216 27.99 4.56 -25.16
N GLY A 217 27.66 5.69 -24.51
CA GLY A 217 26.65 5.73 -23.44
C GLY A 217 25.20 5.48 -23.89
N HIS A 218 24.87 5.67 -25.16
CA HIS A 218 23.52 5.42 -25.66
C HIS A 218 23.22 3.92 -25.74
N ASP A 219 24.18 3.10 -26.18
CA ASP A 219 24.03 1.64 -26.10
C ASP A 219 23.86 1.18 -24.65
N GLN A 220 24.54 1.82 -23.69
CA GLN A 220 24.38 1.55 -22.27
C GLN A 220 22.98 1.93 -21.75
N TYR A 221 22.38 3.01 -22.28
CA TYR A 221 20.99 3.37 -22.01
C TYR A 221 20.03 2.30 -22.51
N ILE A 222 20.15 1.86 -23.77
CA ILE A 222 19.30 0.79 -24.34
C ILE A 222 19.45 -0.52 -23.55
N GLN A 223 20.66 -0.88 -23.12
CA GLN A 223 20.90 -2.05 -22.24
C GLN A 223 20.08 -1.98 -20.94
N ASN A 224 19.86 -0.77 -20.41
CA ASN A 224 19.08 -0.54 -19.19
C ASN A 224 17.57 -0.42 -19.46
N CYS A 225 17.16 -0.23 -20.71
CA CYS A 225 15.75 -0.25 -21.12
C CYS A 225 15.22 -1.68 -21.26
N VAL A 226 16.06 -2.69 -21.50
CA VAL A 226 15.64 -4.10 -21.53
C VAL A 226 15.23 -4.54 -20.12
N ASN A 227 14.02 -5.09 -19.98
CA ASN A 227 13.53 -5.60 -18.70
C ASN A 227 14.50 -6.68 -18.17
N PRO A 228 15.00 -6.60 -16.92
CA PRO A 228 15.91 -7.59 -16.36
C PRO A 228 15.41 -9.03 -16.48
N TYR A 229 14.10 -9.26 -16.38
CA TYR A 229 13.51 -10.60 -16.52
C TYR A 229 13.40 -11.11 -17.96
N LYS A 230 13.72 -10.27 -18.95
CA LYS A 230 13.79 -10.62 -20.36
C LYS A 230 15.21 -10.43 -20.94
N ASP A 231 16.15 -9.90 -20.17
CA ASP A 231 17.54 -9.63 -20.61
C ASP A 231 18.39 -10.91 -20.67
N VAL A 232 18.30 -11.64 -21.79
CA VAL A 232 19.03 -12.91 -21.98
C VAL A 232 20.54 -12.72 -22.07
N GLU A 233 21.00 -11.51 -22.39
CA GLU A 233 22.42 -11.18 -22.47
C GLU A 233 23.02 -10.76 -21.13
N GLY A 234 22.21 -10.43 -20.13
CA GLY A 234 22.68 -10.03 -18.81
C GLY A 234 23.42 -8.69 -18.78
N LEU A 235 23.11 -7.77 -19.70
CA LEU A 235 23.81 -6.51 -19.89
C LEU A 235 23.17 -5.32 -19.17
N CYS A 236 21.97 -5.44 -18.62
CA CYS A 236 21.37 -4.38 -17.83
C CYS A 236 22.19 -4.08 -16.56
N HIS A 237 21.98 -2.88 -15.99
CA HIS A 237 22.72 -2.42 -14.82
C HIS A 237 22.65 -3.41 -13.64
N LEU A 238 21.51 -4.05 -13.39
CA LEU A 238 21.32 -5.00 -12.28
C LEU A 238 22.34 -6.15 -12.34
N TYR A 239 22.45 -6.83 -13.49
CA TYR A 239 23.31 -8.00 -13.63
C TYR A 239 24.79 -7.64 -13.69
N ARG A 240 25.15 -6.54 -14.37
CA ARG A 240 26.52 -6.02 -14.35
C ARG A 240 26.95 -5.62 -12.95
N PHE A 241 26.10 -4.91 -12.21
CA PHE A 241 26.36 -4.53 -10.83
C PHE A 241 26.60 -5.77 -9.95
N ASN A 242 25.72 -6.76 -10.03
CA ASN A 242 25.85 -7.99 -9.24
C ASN A 242 27.16 -8.72 -9.54
N MET A 243 27.49 -8.88 -10.82
CA MET A 243 28.72 -9.51 -11.27
C MET A 243 29.96 -8.79 -10.70
N TYR A 244 30.06 -7.47 -10.86
CA TYR A 244 31.20 -6.69 -10.35
C TYR A 244 31.29 -6.66 -8.81
N ARG A 245 30.17 -6.85 -8.11
CA ARG A 245 30.11 -6.91 -6.64
C ARG A 245 30.24 -8.34 -6.08
N ASN A 246 30.52 -9.34 -6.91
CA ASN A 246 30.55 -10.76 -6.55
C ASN A 246 29.23 -11.27 -5.93
N ILE A 247 28.10 -10.66 -6.31
CA ILE A 247 26.76 -11.05 -5.89
C ILE A 247 26.26 -12.14 -6.84
N ARG A 248 26.17 -13.39 -6.34
CA ARG A 248 25.82 -14.56 -7.17
C ARG A 248 24.32 -14.84 -7.27
N HIS A 249 23.51 -14.16 -6.46
CA HIS A 249 22.07 -14.33 -6.37
C HIS A 249 21.36 -12.97 -6.36
N ILE A 250 20.16 -12.90 -6.93
CA ILE A 250 19.35 -11.68 -6.93
C ILE A 250 18.90 -11.38 -5.48
N GLN A 251 18.93 -10.12 -5.04
CA GLN A 251 18.80 -9.70 -3.63
C GLN A 251 17.72 -10.48 -2.84
N GLY A 252 18.13 -11.10 -1.73
CA GLY A 252 17.22 -11.80 -0.80
C GLY A 252 16.73 -13.18 -1.25
N ARG A 253 17.02 -13.62 -2.48
CA ARG A 253 16.55 -14.88 -3.06
C ARG A 253 17.71 -15.81 -3.37
N ARG A 254 18.06 -16.68 -2.42
CA ARG A 254 19.11 -17.72 -2.61
C ARG A 254 18.77 -18.73 -3.73
N ASP A 255 17.50 -18.80 -4.14
CA ASP A 255 16.98 -19.63 -5.21
C ASP A 255 17.15 -19.02 -6.62
N LEU A 256 17.34 -17.70 -6.73
CA LEU A 256 17.47 -17.00 -8.02
C LEU A 256 18.92 -16.57 -8.25
N LYS A 257 19.62 -17.28 -9.13
CA LYS A 257 20.98 -16.92 -9.55
C LYS A 257 20.97 -15.63 -10.39
N SER A 258 21.93 -14.74 -10.15
CA SER A 258 22.13 -13.58 -11.03
C SER A 258 22.44 -14.07 -12.45
N ILE A 259 21.89 -13.40 -13.47
CA ILE A 259 22.24 -13.68 -14.85
C ILE A 259 23.67 -13.19 -15.09
N ILE A 260 24.45 -14.01 -15.79
CA ILE A 260 25.84 -13.71 -16.16
C ILE A 260 25.84 -13.45 -17.67
N PRO A 261 26.61 -12.46 -18.16
CA PRO A 261 26.69 -12.20 -19.57
C PRO A 261 27.07 -13.44 -20.38
N CYS A 262 26.38 -13.66 -21.51
CA CYS A 262 26.39 -14.94 -22.21
C CYS A 262 27.80 -15.35 -22.69
N THR A 263 28.61 -14.41 -23.17
CA THR A 263 29.97 -14.65 -23.66
C THR A 263 30.95 -14.97 -22.51
N PRO A 264 31.05 -14.18 -21.43
CA PRO A 264 31.79 -14.61 -20.24
C PRO A 264 31.34 -15.96 -19.67
N LEU A 265 30.02 -16.21 -19.62
CA LEU A 265 29.48 -17.48 -19.16
C LEU A 265 29.93 -18.66 -20.04
N ALA A 266 29.97 -18.46 -21.37
CA ALA A 266 30.45 -19.48 -22.31
C ALA A 266 31.92 -19.83 -22.05
N VAL A 267 32.78 -18.83 -21.83
CA VAL A 267 34.19 -19.07 -21.48
C VAL A 267 34.30 -19.85 -20.18
N ILE A 268 33.57 -19.46 -19.13
CA ILE A 268 33.55 -20.19 -17.85
C ILE A 268 33.14 -21.65 -18.05
N LYS A 269 32.09 -21.92 -18.83
CA LYS A 269 31.63 -23.30 -19.08
C LYS A 269 32.60 -24.14 -19.90
N VAL A 270 33.33 -23.52 -20.81
CA VAL A 270 34.43 -24.18 -21.52
C VAL A 270 35.57 -24.51 -20.55
N LEU A 271 35.96 -23.57 -19.68
CA LEU A 271 37.01 -23.81 -18.68
C LEU A 271 36.62 -24.88 -17.64
N GLU A 272 35.37 -24.89 -17.19
CA GLU A 272 34.82 -25.95 -16.33
C GLU A 272 34.93 -27.33 -17.01
N HIS A 273 34.56 -27.44 -18.29
CA HIS A 273 34.66 -28.69 -19.05
C HIS A 273 36.10 -29.13 -19.31
N CYS A 274 37.02 -28.17 -19.40
CA CYS A 274 38.45 -28.42 -19.49
C CYS A 274 39.08 -28.85 -18.15
N ASN A 275 38.29 -29.00 -17.08
CA ASN A 275 38.75 -29.30 -15.71
C ASN A 275 39.76 -28.26 -15.19
N VAL A 276 39.60 -26.99 -15.59
CA VAL A 276 40.40 -25.88 -15.07
C VAL A 276 39.94 -25.49 -13.67
N TYR A 277 38.62 -25.55 -13.46
CA TYR A 277 37.99 -25.34 -12.17
C TYR A 277 38.23 -26.56 -11.29
N ASP A 278 38.86 -26.35 -10.13
CA ASP A 278 39.08 -27.39 -9.14
C ASP A 278 37.76 -27.68 -8.38
N ASN A 279 37.24 -28.89 -8.55
CA ASN A 279 35.97 -29.30 -7.93
C ASN A 279 36.12 -29.68 -6.46
N ASP A 280 37.35 -29.90 -5.98
CA ASP A 280 37.65 -30.20 -4.58
C ASP A 280 37.75 -28.92 -3.72
N VAL A 281 37.78 -27.75 -4.37
CA VAL A 281 37.84 -26.43 -3.73
C VAL A 281 36.43 -25.83 -3.63
N PRO A 282 36.09 -25.12 -2.52
CA PRO A 282 34.79 -24.50 -2.37
C PRO A 282 34.39 -23.57 -3.53
N TYR A 283 33.12 -23.59 -3.88
CA TYR A 283 32.53 -22.75 -4.92
C TYR A 283 32.91 -21.26 -4.72
N GLY A 284 33.43 -20.63 -5.78
CA GLY A 284 33.94 -19.26 -5.74
C GLY A 284 35.43 -19.12 -5.43
N ASN A 285 36.15 -20.21 -5.14
CA ASN A 285 37.61 -20.23 -5.00
C ASN A 285 38.29 -21.25 -5.95
N GLN A 286 37.53 -21.82 -6.88
CA GLN A 286 37.92 -22.96 -7.72
C GLN A 286 39.03 -22.67 -8.73
N LEU A 287 39.37 -21.39 -8.93
CA LEU A 287 40.50 -20.96 -9.76
C LEU A 287 41.72 -20.52 -8.94
N ARG A 288 41.77 -20.87 -7.65
CA ARG A 288 42.91 -20.54 -6.78
C ARG A 288 44.22 -21.02 -7.42
N GLY A 289 45.19 -20.11 -7.48
CA GLY A 289 46.53 -20.41 -8.01
C GLY A 289 46.65 -20.40 -9.53
N LYS A 290 45.56 -20.16 -10.28
CA LYS A 290 45.61 -20.00 -11.74
C LYS A 290 45.93 -18.56 -12.13
N THR A 291 46.82 -18.40 -13.12
CA THR A 291 47.12 -17.11 -13.74
C THR A 291 46.51 -17.05 -15.13
N ILE A 292 45.71 -16.02 -15.40
CA ILE A 292 44.92 -15.88 -16.64
C ILE A 292 45.25 -14.53 -17.29
N THR A 293 45.52 -14.52 -18.59
CA THR A 293 45.63 -13.28 -19.37
C THR A 293 44.44 -13.16 -20.31
N ILE A 294 43.73 -12.02 -20.23
CA ILE A 294 42.62 -11.66 -21.11
C ILE A 294 43.07 -10.50 -21.99
N ILE A 295 43.10 -10.72 -23.30
CA ILE A 295 43.45 -9.73 -24.31
C ILE A 295 42.16 -9.19 -24.93
N ASN A 296 41.96 -7.87 -24.79
CA ASN A 296 40.73 -7.10 -25.02
C ASN A 296 39.96 -6.83 -23.70
N ARG A 297 40.08 -5.61 -23.16
CA ARG A 297 39.37 -5.10 -21.96
C ARG A 297 38.06 -4.36 -22.30
N SER A 298 37.29 -4.84 -23.28
CA SER A 298 35.98 -4.25 -23.59
C SER A 298 35.04 -4.27 -22.38
N GLU A 299 34.18 -3.25 -22.24
CA GLU A 299 33.15 -3.18 -21.19
C GLU A 299 32.04 -4.23 -21.33
N VAL A 300 31.91 -4.86 -22.50
CA VAL A 300 30.86 -5.85 -22.81
C VAL A 300 31.29 -7.29 -22.48
N VAL A 301 32.54 -7.66 -22.76
CA VAL A 301 33.03 -9.05 -22.59
C VAL A 301 34.27 -9.13 -21.72
N GLY A 302 35.37 -8.49 -22.14
CA GLY A 302 36.69 -8.61 -21.53
C GLY A 302 36.76 -8.28 -20.04
N ARG A 303 36.36 -7.06 -19.67
CA ARG A 303 36.37 -6.60 -18.27
C ARG A 303 35.36 -7.38 -17.39
N PRO A 304 34.13 -7.66 -17.84
CA PRO A 304 33.21 -8.59 -17.17
C PRO A 304 33.82 -9.96 -16.88
N LEU A 305 34.50 -10.56 -17.86
CA LEU A 305 35.15 -11.86 -17.73
C LEU A 305 36.32 -11.81 -16.73
N ALA A 306 37.13 -10.75 -16.76
CA ALA A 306 38.22 -10.55 -15.79
C ALA A 306 37.69 -10.50 -14.36
N ALA A 307 36.61 -9.76 -14.13
CA ALA A 307 35.97 -9.65 -12.82
C ALA A 307 35.43 -11.00 -12.32
N LEU A 308 34.79 -11.79 -13.19
CA LEU A 308 34.24 -13.10 -12.84
C LEU A 308 35.33 -14.12 -12.46
N LEU A 309 36.35 -14.26 -13.30
CA LEU A 309 37.44 -15.22 -13.07
C LEU A 309 38.27 -14.84 -11.82
N ALA A 310 38.51 -13.54 -11.61
CA ALA A 310 39.17 -13.06 -10.39
C ALA A 310 38.32 -13.27 -9.14
N ASN A 311 37.00 -13.11 -9.24
CA ASN A 311 36.08 -13.42 -8.14
C ASN A 311 36.06 -14.91 -7.78
N ASP A 312 36.26 -15.79 -8.77
CA ASP A 312 36.38 -17.25 -8.61
C ASP A 312 37.78 -17.69 -8.10
N GLY A 313 38.70 -16.75 -7.87
CA GLY A 313 39.99 -16.98 -7.21
C GLY A 313 41.23 -16.90 -8.11
N ALA A 314 41.09 -16.59 -9.39
CA ALA A 314 42.22 -16.44 -10.30
C ALA A 314 42.98 -15.12 -10.11
N LYS A 315 44.25 -15.08 -10.53
CA LYS A 315 44.96 -13.84 -10.84
C LYS A 315 44.78 -13.54 -12.33
N VAL A 316 44.12 -12.43 -12.66
CA VAL A 316 43.77 -12.11 -14.04
C VAL A 316 44.47 -10.84 -14.51
N PHE A 317 45.31 -10.95 -15.53
CA PHE A 317 45.86 -9.81 -16.26
C PHE A 317 44.90 -9.41 -17.38
N SER A 318 44.27 -8.25 -17.26
CA SER A 318 43.38 -7.68 -18.25
C SER A 318 44.16 -6.70 -19.13
N VAL A 319 44.38 -7.06 -20.38
CA VAL A 319 45.19 -6.32 -21.35
C VAL A 319 44.30 -5.44 -22.23
N ASP A 320 44.66 -4.17 -22.32
CA ASP A 320 44.13 -3.21 -23.29
C ASP A 320 45.27 -2.65 -24.15
N ILE A 321 44.97 -1.81 -25.14
CA ILE A 321 45.96 -1.26 -26.09
C ILE A 321 47.05 -0.46 -25.36
N ASN A 322 46.68 0.24 -24.28
CA ASN A 322 47.55 1.20 -23.62
C ASN A 322 48.21 0.66 -22.34
N ASP A 323 47.61 -0.33 -21.69
CA ASP A 323 47.96 -0.74 -20.32
C ASP A 323 47.46 -2.15 -19.96
N ILE A 324 47.99 -2.70 -18.87
CA ILE A 324 47.57 -3.96 -18.28
C ILE A 324 47.11 -3.70 -16.84
N LEU A 325 45.98 -4.28 -16.46
CA LEU A 325 45.47 -4.25 -15.07
C LEU A 325 45.44 -5.64 -14.47
N LEU A 326 45.78 -5.74 -13.19
CA LEU A 326 45.71 -6.98 -12.41
C LEU A 326 44.41 -7.02 -11.59
N PHE A 327 43.57 -8.01 -11.87
CA PHE A 327 42.36 -8.34 -11.10
C PHE A 327 42.64 -9.56 -10.23
N TYR A 328 42.53 -9.42 -8.90
CA TYR A 328 42.76 -10.52 -7.96
C TYR A 328 42.14 -10.25 -6.58
N ARG A 329 42.00 -11.28 -5.74
CA ARG A 329 41.41 -11.21 -4.39
C ARG A 329 42.44 -11.14 -3.25
N GLY A 330 43.66 -10.69 -3.54
CA GLY A 330 44.78 -10.69 -2.59
C GLY A 330 45.66 -11.96 -2.70
N PRO A 331 46.80 -12.01 -1.99
CA PRO A 331 47.75 -13.13 -2.04
C PRO A 331 47.13 -14.49 -1.66
N ASP A 332 46.19 -14.50 -0.72
CA ASP A 332 45.50 -15.70 -0.21
C ASP A 332 43.95 -15.63 -0.26
N LEU A 333 43.39 -14.93 -1.25
CA LEU A 333 41.94 -14.74 -1.40
C LEU A 333 41.25 -14.05 -0.19
N GLU A 334 42.02 -13.25 0.57
CA GLU A 334 41.59 -12.53 1.77
C GLU A 334 40.39 -11.59 1.54
N LEU A 335 40.25 -11.07 0.31
CA LEU A 335 39.16 -10.17 -0.03
C LEU A 335 37.93 -10.96 -0.47
N SER A 336 36.74 -10.50 -0.07
CA SER A 336 35.46 -11.08 -0.49
C SER A 336 35.09 -10.80 -1.96
N LYS A 337 35.76 -9.83 -2.60
CA LYS A 337 35.64 -9.47 -4.02
C LYS A 337 37.01 -9.14 -4.60
N TYR A 338 37.16 -9.21 -5.92
CA TYR A 338 38.39 -8.77 -6.58
C TYR A 338 38.67 -7.28 -6.31
N LYS A 339 39.96 -6.92 -6.31
CA LYS A 339 40.44 -5.55 -6.47
C LYS A 339 41.19 -5.42 -7.80
N VAL A 340 41.28 -4.20 -8.29
CA VAL A 340 42.04 -3.84 -9.49
C VAL A 340 43.30 -3.15 -9.04
N GLN A 341 44.44 -3.51 -9.64
CA GLN A 341 45.73 -2.91 -9.38
C GLN A 341 46.43 -2.62 -10.71
N ASP A 342 46.97 -1.41 -10.85
CA ASP A 342 47.80 -1.04 -11.98
C ASP A 342 49.11 -1.85 -11.97
N THR A 343 49.63 -2.16 -13.15
CA THR A 343 50.92 -2.84 -13.29
C THR A 343 51.73 -2.26 -14.43
N ASP A 344 53.04 -2.16 -14.21
CA ASP A 344 54.00 -1.73 -15.25
C ASP A 344 54.40 -2.87 -16.21
N LYS A 345 53.79 -4.05 -16.05
CA LYS A 345 54.05 -5.21 -16.89
C LYS A 345 53.48 -5.02 -18.30
N LYS A 346 54.21 -5.50 -19.29
CA LYS A 346 53.80 -5.56 -20.69
C LYS A 346 53.33 -6.95 -21.06
N LEU A 347 52.80 -7.08 -22.28
CA LEU A 347 52.31 -8.36 -22.80
C LEU A 347 53.41 -9.44 -22.76
N GLU A 348 54.65 -9.05 -23.04
CA GLU A 348 55.84 -9.91 -22.98
C GLU A 348 56.14 -10.47 -21.59
N ASP A 349 55.74 -9.76 -20.53
CA ASP A 349 55.96 -10.17 -19.14
C ASP A 349 54.86 -11.10 -18.61
N VAL A 350 53.63 -10.98 -19.14
CA VAL A 350 52.45 -11.69 -18.62
C VAL A 350 52.14 -12.99 -19.38
N LEU A 351 52.48 -13.06 -20.67
CA LEU A 351 52.25 -14.27 -21.47
C LEU A 351 53.05 -15.49 -20.97
N PRO A 352 54.33 -15.38 -20.58
CA PRO A 352 55.12 -16.54 -20.13
C PRO A 352 54.66 -17.14 -18.79
N ILE A 353 53.99 -16.34 -17.96
CA ILE A 353 53.53 -16.75 -16.61
C ILE A 353 52.05 -17.17 -16.59
N SER A 354 51.33 -17.04 -17.71
CA SER A 354 49.91 -17.33 -17.78
C SER A 354 49.66 -18.82 -18.05
N ASP A 355 48.79 -19.42 -17.24
CA ASP A 355 48.31 -20.79 -17.45
C ASP A 355 47.18 -20.83 -18.50
N ILE A 356 46.47 -19.71 -18.66
CA ILE A 356 45.31 -19.58 -19.56
C ILE A 356 45.39 -18.23 -20.29
N ILE A 357 45.16 -18.26 -21.60
CA ILE A 357 45.13 -17.07 -22.44
C ILE A 357 43.80 -17.02 -23.18
N ILE A 358 43.07 -15.93 -22.97
CA ILE A 358 41.78 -15.67 -23.57
C ILE A 358 41.92 -14.40 -24.40
N THR A 359 41.59 -14.46 -25.68
CA THR A 359 41.72 -13.32 -26.59
C THR A 359 40.42 -13.07 -27.35
N GLY A 360 40.12 -11.81 -27.61
CA GLY A 360 38.96 -11.42 -28.38
C GLY A 360 39.12 -10.11 -29.11
N VAL A 361 40.29 -9.87 -29.71
CA VAL A 361 40.56 -8.66 -30.49
C VAL A 361 39.81 -8.75 -31.83
N PRO A 362 38.85 -7.83 -32.11
CA PRO A 362 38.01 -7.88 -33.31
C PRO A 362 38.76 -7.33 -34.54
N SER A 363 39.99 -7.79 -34.76
CA SER A 363 40.83 -7.38 -35.89
C SER A 363 41.47 -8.59 -36.54
N SER A 364 41.31 -8.70 -37.86
CA SER A 364 41.99 -9.73 -38.68
C SER A 364 43.51 -9.59 -38.66
N ASN A 365 44.02 -8.42 -38.29
CA ASN A 365 45.44 -8.08 -38.33
C ASN A 365 46.16 -8.38 -37.01
N TYR A 366 45.43 -8.76 -35.96
CA TYR A 366 46.02 -9.04 -34.66
C TYR A 366 46.33 -10.54 -34.51
N ARG A 367 47.52 -10.85 -34.00
CA ARG A 367 47.95 -12.20 -33.58
C ARG A 367 48.59 -12.16 -32.21
N VAL A 368 48.29 -13.15 -31.38
CA VAL A 368 48.94 -13.36 -30.09
C VAL A 368 50.34 -13.95 -30.34
N PRO A 369 51.42 -13.39 -29.77
CA PRO A 369 52.78 -13.93 -29.94
C PRO A 369 52.92 -15.33 -29.32
N ILE A 370 52.94 -16.37 -30.16
CA ILE A 370 52.93 -17.77 -29.71
C ILE A 370 54.25 -18.15 -29.02
N ASP A 371 55.37 -17.57 -29.45
CA ASP A 371 56.70 -17.87 -28.89
C ASP A 371 56.82 -17.55 -27.40
N LEU A 372 56.07 -16.56 -26.91
CA LEU A 372 56.10 -16.10 -25.53
C LEU A 372 55.23 -16.93 -24.58
N LEU A 373 54.39 -17.83 -25.10
CA LEU A 373 53.46 -18.59 -24.28
C LEU A 373 54.19 -19.70 -23.50
N LYS A 374 53.61 -20.13 -22.37
CA LYS A 374 54.05 -21.32 -21.64
C LYS A 374 53.63 -22.60 -22.39
N ASP A 375 54.48 -23.62 -22.38
CA ASP A 375 54.11 -24.95 -22.91
C ASP A 375 52.96 -25.55 -22.11
N GLY A 376 51.95 -26.08 -22.81
CA GLY A 376 50.75 -26.63 -22.19
C GLY A 376 49.71 -25.59 -21.78
N VAL A 377 49.82 -24.33 -22.22
CA VAL A 377 48.83 -23.27 -21.98
C VAL A 377 47.45 -23.65 -22.52
N ILE A 378 46.39 -23.13 -21.89
CA ILE A 378 45.02 -23.23 -22.42
C ILE A 378 44.72 -21.95 -23.21
N ALA A 379 44.43 -22.06 -24.50
CA ALA A 379 44.20 -20.94 -25.39
C ALA A 379 42.73 -20.90 -25.85
N VAL A 380 42.06 -19.76 -25.62
CA VAL A 380 40.63 -19.54 -25.98
C VAL A 380 40.50 -18.29 -26.83
N ASN A 381 39.91 -18.42 -28.01
CA ASN A 381 39.57 -17.30 -28.88
C ASN A 381 38.05 -17.06 -28.88
N PHE A 382 37.65 -15.85 -28.48
CA PHE A 382 36.25 -15.41 -28.58
C PHE A 382 35.99 -14.35 -29.65
N ALA A 383 37.03 -13.87 -30.35
CA ALA A 383 36.83 -13.00 -31.51
C ALA A 383 36.24 -13.77 -32.69
N CYS A 384 35.54 -13.04 -33.57
CA CYS A 384 35.21 -13.54 -34.90
C CYS A 384 36.47 -13.71 -35.77
N ALA A 385 37.50 -12.89 -35.53
CA ALA A 385 38.80 -12.98 -36.18
C ALA A 385 39.66 -14.10 -35.58
N LYS A 386 40.56 -14.68 -36.38
CA LYS A 386 41.57 -15.63 -35.91
C LYS A 386 42.68 -14.87 -35.20
N ASN A 387 42.69 -14.86 -33.87
CA ASN A 387 43.74 -14.18 -33.09
C ASN A 387 44.95 -15.08 -32.79
N PHE A 388 44.87 -16.39 -33.05
CA PHE A 388 46.00 -17.31 -32.96
C PHE A 388 46.30 -17.91 -34.33
N ASP A 389 47.58 -18.08 -34.64
CA ASP A 389 48.02 -18.85 -35.79
C ASP A 389 47.93 -20.36 -35.51
N ASP A 390 47.91 -21.17 -36.57
CA ASP A 390 47.71 -22.62 -36.46
C ASP A 390 48.79 -23.33 -35.63
N GLU A 391 49.97 -22.71 -35.49
CA GLU A 391 51.07 -23.16 -34.64
C GLU A 391 50.69 -23.25 -33.15
N ILE A 392 49.62 -22.57 -32.70
CA ILE A 392 49.17 -22.68 -31.31
C ILE A 392 48.84 -24.12 -30.91
N LYS A 393 48.48 -24.95 -31.89
CA LYS A 393 48.19 -26.39 -31.68
C LYS A 393 49.42 -27.17 -31.25
N THR A 394 50.64 -26.72 -31.53
CA THR A 394 51.85 -27.43 -31.08
C THR A 394 52.21 -27.09 -29.63
N LYS A 395 51.66 -25.99 -29.10
CA LYS A 395 52.05 -25.40 -27.81
C LYS A 395 50.96 -25.50 -26.73
N ALA A 396 49.70 -25.34 -27.11
CA ALA A 396 48.58 -25.36 -26.18
C ALA A 396 48.17 -26.80 -25.82
N SER A 397 47.89 -27.05 -24.54
CA SER A 397 47.30 -28.33 -24.11
C SER A 397 45.84 -28.45 -24.56
N ILE A 398 45.14 -27.31 -24.60
CA ILE A 398 43.76 -27.19 -25.07
C ILE A 398 43.66 -25.89 -25.88
N PHE A 399 43.14 -26.01 -27.10
CA PHE A 399 42.87 -24.86 -27.96
C PHE A 399 41.39 -24.80 -28.36
N VAL A 400 40.76 -23.66 -28.08
CA VAL A 400 39.36 -23.36 -28.40
C VAL A 400 39.33 -22.26 -29.47
N PRO A 401 39.12 -22.62 -30.74
CA PRO A 401 39.26 -21.68 -31.85
C PRO A 401 38.12 -20.67 -31.96
N THR A 402 36.93 -21.00 -31.44
CA THR A 402 35.75 -20.13 -31.40
C THR A 402 34.83 -20.55 -30.26
N ILE A 403 34.11 -19.59 -29.66
CA ILE A 403 33.11 -19.88 -28.63
C ILE A 403 31.67 -19.55 -29.05
N GLY A 404 31.46 -19.00 -30.26
CA GLY A 404 30.17 -18.41 -30.65
C GLY A 404 28.98 -19.37 -30.54
N LYS A 405 29.17 -20.65 -30.88
CA LYS A 405 28.13 -21.69 -30.71
C LYS A 405 27.78 -21.91 -29.23
N VAL A 406 28.78 -21.94 -28.36
CA VAL A 406 28.58 -22.06 -26.90
C VAL A 406 27.90 -20.80 -26.36
N THR A 407 28.25 -19.61 -26.86
CA THR A 407 27.57 -18.35 -26.51
C THR A 407 26.07 -18.39 -26.81
N THR A 408 25.67 -18.84 -28.02
CA THR A 408 24.23 -18.98 -28.34
C THR A 408 23.51 -19.99 -27.46
N THR A 409 24.22 -21.02 -26.99
CA THR A 409 23.68 -22.03 -26.07
C THR A 409 23.51 -21.45 -24.66
N MET A 410 24.49 -20.66 -24.19
CA MET A 410 24.38 -19.96 -22.91
C MET A 410 23.30 -18.89 -22.92
N LEU A 411 23.07 -18.24 -24.07
CA LEU A 411 21.95 -17.33 -24.27
C LEU A 411 20.59 -18.04 -24.08
N GLN A 412 20.42 -19.22 -24.69
CA GLN A 412 19.21 -20.03 -24.47
C GLN A 412 19.08 -20.50 -23.01
N ARG A 413 20.19 -20.85 -22.36
CA ARG A 413 20.20 -21.20 -20.94
C ARG A 413 19.76 -20.04 -20.05
N ASN A 414 20.21 -18.82 -20.36
CA ASN A 414 19.76 -17.61 -19.69
C ASN A 414 18.26 -17.38 -19.94
N LEU A 415 17.79 -17.55 -21.18
CA LEU A 415 16.37 -17.49 -21.51
C LEU A 415 15.52 -18.46 -20.69
N LEU A 416 15.91 -19.74 -20.58
CA LEU A 416 15.14 -20.71 -19.78
C LEU A 416 15.16 -20.37 -18.29
N ARG A 417 16.29 -19.86 -17.79
CA ARG A 417 16.39 -19.39 -16.41
C ARG A 417 15.48 -18.19 -16.17
N LEU A 418 15.47 -17.23 -17.08
CA LEU A 418 14.58 -16.07 -17.06
C LEU A 418 13.11 -16.45 -17.22
N TYR A 419 12.80 -17.44 -18.07
CA TYR A 419 11.46 -18.01 -18.21
C TYR A 419 10.99 -18.62 -16.88
N LYS A 420 11.83 -19.43 -16.23
CA LYS A 420 11.55 -19.93 -14.87
C LYS A 420 11.36 -18.77 -13.90
N TYR A 421 12.18 -17.73 -13.96
CA TYR A 421 12.03 -16.55 -13.09
C TYR A 421 10.70 -15.83 -13.36
N GLY A 422 10.31 -15.67 -14.63
CA GLY A 422 9.03 -15.11 -15.05
C GLY A 422 7.83 -15.95 -14.59
N THR A 423 7.94 -17.29 -14.52
CA THR A 423 6.89 -18.13 -13.90
C THR A 423 6.84 -17.97 -12.36
N TYR A 424 7.96 -17.61 -11.73
CA TYR A 424 8.00 -17.26 -10.31
C TYR A 424 7.53 -15.82 -10.03
N ASP A 425 7.66 -14.90 -10.99
CA ASP A 425 7.36 -13.46 -10.88
C ASP A 425 5.95 -13.09 -11.40
N ARG A 426 5.39 -13.87 -12.35
CA ARG A 426 3.93 -13.88 -12.62
C ARG A 426 3.10 -14.25 -11.38
N ASN A 427 3.78 -14.75 -10.33
CA ASN A 427 3.21 -15.07 -9.02
C ASN A 427 3.64 -14.10 -7.88
N LYS A 428 4.28 -12.93 -8.15
CA LYS A 428 4.55 -11.82 -7.19
C LYS A 428 4.91 -10.54 -7.99
N VAL A 429 4.13 -9.46 -8.11
CA VAL A 429 3.27 -8.74 -7.16
C VAL A 429 1.87 -8.62 -7.78
N VAL A 430 1.12 -9.70 -7.68
CA VAL A 430 -0.33 -9.63 -7.53
C VAL A 430 -0.56 -10.32 -6.21
N MET A 431 -1.28 -9.65 -5.32
CA MET A 431 -1.64 -10.24 -4.05
C MET A 431 -2.82 -11.18 -4.24
N ASN A 432 -2.56 -12.29 -4.92
CA ASN A 432 -3.47 -13.42 -5.01
C ASN A 432 -2.70 -14.67 -4.62
N ILE A 433 -2.92 -15.12 -3.38
CA ILE A 433 -2.37 -16.36 -2.81
C ILE A 433 -3.25 -17.57 -3.23
N PRO A 434 -2.62 -18.73 -3.54
CA PRO A 434 -3.18 -20.01 -3.12
C PRO A 434 -2.30 -20.70 -2.04
N LYS A 435 -2.95 -20.91 -0.89
CA LYS A 435 -2.79 -21.91 0.19
C LYS A 435 -1.41 -22.53 0.48
N ARG A 436 -0.95 -22.23 1.72
CA ARG A 436 -0.01 -22.96 2.59
C ARG A 436 1.45 -23.13 2.11
N ASN A 437 2.38 -22.73 3.00
CA ASN A 437 3.82 -23.08 3.10
C ASN A 437 4.86 -21.99 2.73
N PHE A 438 5.74 -21.70 3.70
CA PHE A 438 7.03 -20.98 3.67
C PHE A 438 7.09 -19.51 3.16
N ARG A 439 6.54 -19.19 1.97
CA ARG A 439 6.62 -17.83 1.36
C ARG A 439 5.93 -16.74 2.18
N PHE A 440 4.88 -17.13 2.89
CA PHE A 440 4.12 -16.25 3.78
C PHE A 440 5.00 -15.61 4.88
N ARG A 441 5.85 -16.40 5.55
CA ARG A 441 6.70 -15.90 6.65
C ARG A 441 7.81 -14.95 6.18
N GLN A 442 8.31 -15.10 4.96
CA GLN A 442 9.34 -14.19 4.41
C GLN A 442 8.76 -12.82 4.02
N ASN A 443 7.58 -12.78 3.42
CA ASN A 443 6.91 -11.51 3.06
C ASN A 443 6.54 -10.70 4.30
N VAL A 444 6.04 -11.36 5.36
CA VAL A 444 5.77 -10.74 6.66
C VAL A 444 7.03 -10.06 7.22
N ARG A 445 8.16 -10.78 7.24
CA ARG A 445 9.44 -10.25 7.73
C ARG A 445 9.99 -9.11 6.86
N LEU A 446 9.75 -9.14 5.55
CA LEU A 446 10.20 -8.07 4.65
C LEU A 446 9.42 -6.79 4.88
N LEU A 447 8.08 -6.85 4.93
CA LEU A 447 7.25 -5.68 5.23
C LEU A 447 7.62 -5.10 6.61
N GLU A 448 7.79 -5.94 7.64
CA GLU A 448 8.27 -5.49 8.94
C GLU A 448 9.63 -4.78 8.84
N LYS A 449 10.57 -5.33 8.06
CA LYS A 449 11.89 -4.72 7.85
C LYS A 449 11.82 -3.38 7.12
N GLU A 450 10.97 -3.25 6.10
CA GLU A 450 10.78 -1.99 5.36
C GLU A 450 10.11 -0.92 6.23
N LEU A 451 9.08 -1.28 7.00
CA LEU A 451 8.45 -0.36 7.96
C LEU A 451 9.42 0.06 9.07
N ASN A 452 10.29 -0.85 9.52
CA ASN A 452 11.34 -0.53 10.48
C ASN A 452 12.41 0.39 9.88
N PHE A 453 12.83 0.14 8.64
CA PHE A 453 13.78 1.00 7.94
C PHE A 453 13.20 2.39 7.69
N ALA A 454 11.93 2.48 7.30
CA ALA A 454 11.24 3.76 7.13
C ALA A 454 11.17 4.55 8.44
N GLY A 455 10.84 3.89 9.56
CA GLY A 455 10.90 4.50 10.88
C GLY A 455 12.31 4.98 11.25
N HIS A 456 13.34 4.18 10.97
CA HIS A 456 14.75 4.55 11.17
C HIS A 456 15.18 5.75 10.31
N ALA A 457 14.73 5.80 9.05
CA ALA A 457 15.01 6.88 8.11
C ALA A 457 14.21 8.16 8.38
N GLY A 458 13.33 8.17 9.39
CA GLY A 458 12.48 9.31 9.72
C GLY A 458 11.36 9.58 8.70
N ILE A 459 10.98 8.57 7.90
CA ILE A 459 9.89 8.68 6.93
C ILE A 459 8.57 8.72 7.69
N GLN A 460 7.80 9.79 7.50
CA GLN A 460 6.54 10.03 8.20
C GLN A 460 5.32 9.43 7.47
N ASN A 461 5.37 9.29 6.14
CA ASN A 461 4.25 8.79 5.34
C ASN A 461 4.73 7.67 4.43
N ILE A 462 4.07 6.52 4.48
CA ILE A 462 4.34 5.37 3.60
C ILE A 462 3.07 5.06 2.82
N ILE A 463 3.21 4.83 1.51
CA ILE A 463 2.13 4.34 0.67
C ILE A 463 2.36 2.84 0.43
N LEU A 464 1.36 2.01 0.76
CA LEU A 464 1.38 0.57 0.54
C LEU A 464 0.28 0.17 -0.44
N GLU A 465 0.55 -0.81 -1.31
CA GLU A 465 -0.50 -1.38 -2.16
C GLU A 465 -1.41 -2.31 -1.35
N CYS A 466 -2.72 -2.28 -1.61
CA CYS A 466 -3.68 -3.15 -0.94
C CYS A 466 -3.72 -4.53 -1.61
N PRO A 467 -3.66 -5.63 -0.83
CA PRO A 467 -3.78 -6.97 -1.37
C PRO A 467 -5.14 -7.25 -2.02
N ASP A 468 -5.22 -8.17 -2.99
CA ASP A 468 -6.49 -8.59 -3.59
C ASP A 468 -7.15 -9.74 -2.81
N ASP A 469 -6.37 -10.58 -2.13
CA ASP A 469 -6.85 -11.69 -1.31
C ASP A 469 -7.01 -11.34 0.19
N HIS A 470 -8.10 -11.83 0.79
CA HIS A 470 -8.46 -11.56 2.19
C HIS A 470 -7.38 -11.96 3.21
N GLU A 471 -6.75 -13.13 3.03
CA GLU A 471 -5.72 -13.62 3.95
C GLU A 471 -4.50 -12.66 3.95
N SER A 472 -4.07 -12.19 2.80
CA SER A 472 -3.01 -11.18 2.69
C SER A 472 -3.40 -9.85 3.33
N ILE A 473 -4.65 -9.40 3.18
CA ILE A 473 -5.15 -8.18 3.84
C ILE A 473 -5.06 -8.32 5.35
N GLU A 474 -5.53 -9.44 5.91
CA GLU A 474 -5.47 -9.71 7.35
C GLU A 474 -4.05 -9.69 7.88
N ASN A 475 -3.13 -10.34 7.16
CA ASN A 475 -1.74 -10.42 7.58
C ASN A 475 -1.00 -9.08 7.47
N MET A 476 -1.25 -8.33 6.39
CA MET A 476 -0.75 -6.97 6.26
C MET A 476 -1.28 -6.07 7.38
N ALA A 477 -2.58 -6.12 7.65
CA ALA A 477 -3.20 -5.38 8.74
C ALA A 477 -2.58 -5.74 10.10
N MET A 478 -2.38 -7.03 10.41
CA MET A 478 -1.73 -7.46 11.65
C MET A 478 -0.31 -6.90 11.82
N ILE A 479 0.48 -6.87 10.75
CA ILE A 479 1.85 -6.31 10.77
C ILE A 479 1.79 -4.81 11.04
N ILE A 480 0.94 -4.11 10.30
CA ILE A 480 0.77 -2.66 10.46
C ILE A 480 0.27 -2.33 11.88
N HIS A 481 -0.69 -3.10 12.40
CA HIS A 481 -1.22 -2.93 13.74
C HIS A 481 -0.14 -3.04 14.82
N ARG A 482 0.74 -4.06 14.74
CA ARG A 482 1.88 -4.19 15.67
C ARG A 482 2.85 -3.02 15.57
N LYS A 483 3.05 -2.48 14.36
CA LYS A 483 3.98 -1.36 14.14
C LYS A 483 3.42 -0.05 14.70
N LEU A 484 2.12 0.18 14.54
CA LEU A 484 1.45 1.40 15.00
C LEU A 484 1.13 1.36 16.51
N ASN A 485 0.97 0.18 17.11
CA ASN A 485 0.73 -0.01 18.54
C ASN A 485 1.85 -0.85 19.21
N PRO A 486 3.07 -0.30 19.40
CA PRO A 486 4.14 -1.02 20.07
C PRO A 486 3.79 -1.29 21.54
N GLN A 487 4.11 -2.49 22.05
CA GLN A 487 3.84 -2.89 23.44
C GLN A 487 4.83 -2.32 24.47
N SER A 488 5.85 -1.56 24.06
CA SER A 488 6.89 -1.02 24.96
C SER A 488 6.69 0.47 25.25
N GLU A 489 6.66 0.84 26.53
CA GLU A 489 6.48 2.20 27.07
C GLU A 489 7.62 3.21 26.75
N THR A 490 8.56 2.85 25.89
CA THR A 490 9.60 3.79 25.42
C THR A 490 8.99 4.71 24.37
N ASN A 491 8.49 5.85 24.84
CA ASN A 491 7.93 6.98 24.11
C ASN A 491 8.94 7.69 23.18
N ASP A 492 9.55 6.99 22.23
CA ASP A 492 10.30 7.63 21.15
C ASP A 492 9.49 7.62 19.85
N HIS A 493 8.93 8.79 19.58
CA HIS A 493 8.24 9.26 18.38
C HIS A 493 8.47 8.43 17.10
N HIS A 494 7.51 7.56 16.77
CA HIS A 494 7.27 7.19 15.38
C HIS A 494 5.91 7.70 14.95
N ASN A 495 5.90 8.94 14.47
CA ASN A 495 4.76 9.61 13.83
C ASN A 495 4.52 9.03 12.42
N LEU A 496 4.51 7.70 12.31
CA LEU A 496 4.39 6.97 11.07
C LEU A 496 2.91 6.88 10.68
N ALA A 497 2.58 7.47 9.54
CA ALA A 497 1.29 7.34 8.87
C ALA A 497 1.42 6.41 7.67
N ILE A 498 0.42 5.55 7.48
CA ILE A 498 0.38 4.60 6.37
C ILE A 498 -0.87 4.90 5.54
N ALA A 499 -0.66 5.09 4.25
CA ALA A 499 -1.71 5.26 3.27
C ALA A 499 -1.83 4.01 2.40
N ILE A 500 -3.03 3.46 2.31
CA ILE A 500 -3.32 2.31 1.46
C ILE A 500 -3.68 2.83 0.07
N LYS A 501 -2.92 2.43 -0.94
CA LYS A 501 -3.16 2.75 -2.33
C LYS A 501 -4.34 1.93 -2.85
N LEU A 502 -5.32 2.63 -3.39
CA LEU A 502 -6.55 2.06 -3.96
C LEU A 502 -6.87 2.79 -5.26
N SER A 503 -7.52 2.11 -6.19
CA SER A 503 -7.98 2.75 -7.43
C SER A 503 -9.45 3.14 -7.30
N MET A 504 -9.78 4.37 -7.72
CA MET A 504 -11.16 4.73 -8.04
C MET A 504 -11.47 4.14 -9.42
N ALA A 505 -11.78 2.84 -9.46
CA ALA A 505 -12.06 2.13 -10.70
C ALA A 505 -13.52 2.37 -11.16
N ASN A 506 -13.70 2.48 -12.48
CA ASN A 506 -14.97 2.28 -13.16
C ASN A 506 -15.01 0.85 -13.74
N ASN A 507 -16.21 0.28 -13.89
CA ASN A 507 -16.47 -1.05 -14.43
C ASN A 507 -15.64 -1.40 -15.66
N LYS A 508 -15.47 -0.47 -16.60
CA LYS A 508 -14.76 -0.74 -17.87
C LYS A 508 -13.25 -0.97 -17.69
N ASN A 509 -12.59 -0.17 -16.86
CA ASN A 509 -11.14 -0.30 -16.66
C ASN A 509 -10.82 -1.56 -15.86
N GLN A 510 -11.62 -1.84 -14.83
CA GLN A 510 -11.49 -3.04 -14.03
C GLN A 510 -11.85 -4.30 -14.85
N ALA A 511 -12.78 -4.20 -15.81
CA ALA A 511 -13.13 -5.27 -16.75
C ALA A 511 -11.97 -5.62 -17.66
N GLN A 512 -11.32 -4.57 -18.16
CA GLN A 512 -10.22 -4.69 -19.08
C GLN A 512 -8.97 -5.25 -18.38
N GLU A 513 -8.70 -4.82 -17.13
CA GLU A 513 -7.63 -5.38 -16.30
C GLU A 513 -7.90 -6.83 -15.90
N LEU A 514 -9.12 -7.16 -15.48
CA LEU A 514 -9.49 -8.51 -15.02
C LEU A 514 -9.91 -9.47 -16.14
N ARG A 515 -9.99 -8.99 -17.40
CA ARG A 515 -10.51 -9.72 -18.58
C ARG A 515 -11.90 -10.34 -18.33
N LYS A 516 -12.80 -9.59 -17.70
CA LYS A 516 -14.19 -10.00 -17.41
C LYS A 516 -15.19 -9.12 -18.15
N ASP A 517 -16.45 -9.55 -18.25
CA ASP A 517 -17.52 -8.70 -18.74
C ASP A 517 -17.72 -7.53 -17.75
N PRO A 518 -17.83 -6.26 -18.22
CA PRO A 518 -18.15 -5.12 -17.37
C PRO A 518 -19.36 -5.28 -16.46
N GLN A 519 -20.31 -6.17 -16.80
CA GLN A 519 -21.49 -6.46 -15.97
C GLN A 519 -21.20 -7.38 -14.78
N ASP A 520 -20.11 -8.17 -14.83
CA ASP A 520 -19.72 -9.13 -13.80
C ASP A 520 -18.78 -8.53 -12.73
N ILE A 521 -18.66 -7.20 -12.69
CA ILE A 521 -17.67 -6.50 -11.88
C ILE A 521 -18.33 -5.85 -10.70
N ASP A 522 -17.80 -6.21 -9.54
CA ASP A 522 -18.09 -5.52 -8.30
C ASP A 522 -17.40 -4.14 -8.30
N VAL A 523 -18.13 -3.12 -8.75
CA VAL A 523 -17.75 -1.69 -8.67
C VAL A 523 -17.23 -1.27 -7.31
N ASP A 524 -17.65 -1.94 -6.24
CA ASP A 524 -17.31 -1.60 -4.87
C ASP A 524 -16.14 -2.43 -4.33
N TYR A 525 -15.50 -3.27 -5.17
CA TYR A 525 -14.40 -4.15 -4.79
C TYR A 525 -13.25 -3.43 -4.07
N GLU A 526 -12.74 -2.33 -4.63
CA GLU A 526 -11.64 -1.56 -4.04
C GLU A 526 -12.02 -0.96 -2.67
N TRP A 527 -13.26 -0.50 -2.53
CA TRP A 527 -13.76 -0.02 -1.25
C TRP A 527 -14.00 -1.15 -0.26
N LYS A 528 -14.47 -2.32 -0.70
CA LYS A 528 -14.65 -3.51 0.16
C LYS A 528 -13.29 -4.00 0.69
N LYS A 529 -12.24 -3.97 -0.13
CA LYS A 529 -10.85 -4.23 0.31
C LYS A 529 -10.43 -3.28 1.43
N TRP A 530 -10.61 -1.97 1.22
CA TRP A 530 -10.36 -0.96 2.25
C TRP A 530 -11.17 -1.18 3.52
N ASN A 531 -12.47 -1.46 3.37
CA ASN A 531 -13.38 -1.64 4.48
C ASN A 531 -12.99 -2.85 5.34
N HIS A 532 -12.56 -3.94 4.70
CA HIS A 532 -12.07 -5.12 5.39
C HIS A 532 -10.78 -4.80 6.18
N LEU A 533 -9.79 -4.17 5.53
CA LEU A 533 -8.52 -3.78 6.16
C LEU A 533 -8.73 -2.88 7.37
N ARG A 534 -9.50 -1.78 7.23
CA ARG A 534 -9.68 -0.80 8.31
C ARG A 534 -10.38 -1.38 9.54
N LYS A 535 -11.27 -2.36 9.35
CA LYS A 535 -11.95 -3.04 10.47
C LYS A 535 -10.99 -3.86 11.31
N ILE A 536 -10.08 -4.60 10.66
CA ILE A 536 -9.02 -5.36 11.34
C ILE A 536 -8.10 -4.39 12.09
N MET A 537 -7.81 -3.25 11.48
CA MET A 537 -7.06 -2.15 12.09
C MET A 537 -7.85 -1.38 13.17
N GLN A 538 -9.11 -1.73 13.44
CA GLN A 538 -9.99 -1.05 14.40
C GLN A 538 -10.08 0.47 14.15
N PHE A 539 -10.12 0.88 12.87
CA PHE A 539 -10.24 2.27 12.45
C PHE A 539 -9.10 3.18 12.94
N HIS A 540 -7.89 2.63 13.10
CA HIS A 540 -6.73 3.35 13.59
C HIS A 540 -6.49 4.71 12.85
N PRO A 541 -6.26 5.82 13.57
CA PRO A 541 -6.21 7.17 12.97
C PRO A 541 -5.03 7.41 12.03
N ASN A 542 -3.92 6.68 12.19
CA ASN A 542 -2.75 6.78 11.29
C ASN A 542 -2.88 5.96 10.00
N ILE A 543 -4.03 5.32 9.75
CA ILE A 543 -4.31 4.61 8.50
C ILE A 543 -5.19 5.51 7.63
N SER A 544 -4.74 5.75 6.40
CA SER A 544 -5.38 6.64 5.43
C SER A 544 -5.41 6.02 4.03
N ILE A 545 -5.95 6.75 3.05
CA ILE A 545 -6.05 6.29 1.66
C ILE A 545 -5.16 7.13 0.75
N ALA A 546 -4.49 6.45 -0.19
CA ALA A 546 -3.89 7.04 -1.37
C ALA A 546 -4.74 6.67 -2.60
N LEU A 547 -5.65 7.56 -3.00
CA LEU A 547 -6.67 7.26 -4.01
C LEU A 547 -6.17 7.61 -5.41
N GLU A 548 -5.99 6.60 -6.25
CA GLU A 548 -5.62 6.76 -7.66
C GLU A 548 -6.85 6.96 -8.54
N VAL A 549 -6.88 8.05 -9.31
CA VAL A 549 -8.04 8.46 -10.11
C VAL A 549 -7.69 8.44 -11.58
N ASN A 550 -8.32 7.55 -12.36
CA ASN A 550 -7.96 7.21 -13.74
C ASN A 550 -8.79 7.92 -14.82
N GLY A 551 -9.38 9.09 -14.52
CA GLY A 551 -10.05 9.96 -15.51
C GLY A 551 -11.55 9.76 -15.66
N GLU A 552 -12.07 8.54 -15.51
CA GLU A 552 -13.52 8.28 -15.41
C GLU A 552 -13.94 8.20 -13.94
N LEU A 553 -14.89 9.04 -13.53
CA LEU A 553 -15.41 9.07 -12.16
C LEU A 553 -16.62 8.13 -12.01
N SER A 554 -16.77 7.54 -10.83
CA SER A 554 -17.97 6.78 -10.45
C SER A 554 -19.22 7.67 -10.33
N ASP A 555 -20.38 7.06 -10.11
CA ASP A 555 -21.61 7.80 -9.80
C ASP A 555 -21.47 8.67 -8.54
N SER A 556 -22.37 9.64 -8.39
CA SER A 556 -22.31 10.62 -7.31
C SER A 556 -22.35 10.01 -5.91
N ASP A 557 -23.09 8.92 -5.69
CA ASP A 557 -23.18 8.29 -4.36
C ASP A 557 -21.83 7.63 -4.01
N ARG A 558 -21.20 6.90 -4.94
CA ARG A 558 -19.86 6.30 -4.74
C ARG A 558 -18.76 7.34 -4.59
N LEU A 559 -18.82 8.41 -5.38
CA LEU A 559 -17.88 9.52 -5.28
C LEU A 559 -17.93 10.18 -3.89
N ASN A 560 -19.13 10.51 -3.43
CA ASN A 560 -19.34 11.09 -2.10
C ASN A 560 -18.91 10.14 -0.98
N ARG A 561 -19.10 8.82 -1.17
CA ARG A 561 -18.61 7.81 -0.22
C ARG A 561 -17.10 7.81 -0.10
N TRP A 562 -16.36 7.84 -1.21
CA TRP A 562 -14.91 7.99 -1.19
C TRP A 562 -14.48 9.33 -0.55
N LEU A 563 -15.18 10.44 -0.84
CA LEU A 563 -14.87 11.73 -0.23
C LEU A 563 -15.14 11.78 1.28
N GLY A 564 -15.93 10.84 1.82
CA GLY A 564 -16.13 10.62 3.26
C GLY A 564 -15.10 9.68 3.90
N GLU A 565 -14.11 9.21 3.15
CA GLU A 565 -13.00 8.39 3.64
C GLU A 565 -11.79 9.25 4.06
N PRO A 566 -10.87 8.72 4.90
CA PRO A 566 -9.65 9.42 5.30
C PRO A 566 -8.60 9.42 4.18
N ILE A 567 -8.88 10.13 3.09
CA ILE A 567 -7.95 10.29 1.97
C ILE A 567 -6.85 11.26 2.35
N LYS A 568 -5.60 10.80 2.24
CA LYS A 568 -4.40 11.62 2.48
C LYS A 568 -3.69 11.97 1.18
N PHE A 569 -3.72 11.07 0.19
CA PHE A 569 -3.10 11.28 -1.11
C PHE A 569 -4.10 11.08 -2.24
N ILE A 570 -4.02 11.92 -3.26
CA ILE A 570 -4.70 11.72 -4.54
C ILE A 570 -3.64 11.52 -5.60
N ILE A 571 -3.66 10.36 -6.24
CA ILE A 571 -2.72 10.00 -7.30
C ILE A 571 -3.38 10.28 -8.64
N LEU A 572 -2.79 11.19 -9.42
CA LEU A 572 -3.24 11.56 -10.75
C LEU A 572 -2.21 11.07 -11.78
N PRO A 573 -2.54 10.02 -12.56
CA PRO A 573 -1.71 9.62 -13.68
C PRO A 573 -1.59 10.74 -14.73
N THR A 574 -0.43 10.86 -15.37
CA THR A 574 -0.21 11.85 -16.44
C THR A 574 -1.12 11.63 -17.65
N SER A 575 -1.66 10.42 -17.83
CA SER A 575 -2.64 10.05 -18.85
C SER A 575 -4.03 10.69 -18.66
N VAL A 576 -4.35 11.18 -17.46
CA VAL A 576 -5.65 11.81 -17.16
C VAL A 576 -5.71 13.27 -17.66
N PHE A 577 -4.57 13.88 -17.92
CA PHE A 577 -4.49 15.25 -18.40
C PHE A 577 -4.67 15.29 -19.92
N ILE A 578 -5.57 16.15 -20.36
CA ILE A 578 -5.80 16.45 -21.78
C ILE A 578 -5.01 17.70 -22.19
N THR A 579 -4.71 17.83 -23.48
CA THR A 579 -3.96 18.97 -24.00
C THR A 579 -4.90 20.10 -24.39
N ASN A 580 -4.65 21.32 -23.89
CA ASN A 580 -5.41 22.51 -24.32
C ASN A 580 -4.90 23.09 -25.66
N SER A 581 -5.57 24.12 -26.18
CA SER A 581 -5.18 24.81 -27.43
C SER A 581 -3.76 25.38 -27.41
N SER A 582 -3.25 25.73 -26.23
CA SER A 582 -1.89 26.25 -26.01
C SER A 582 -0.87 25.16 -25.72
N LYS A 583 -1.22 23.87 -25.91
CA LYS A 583 -0.37 22.68 -25.67
C LYS A 583 0.02 22.41 -24.21
N PHE A 584 -0.71 22.96 -23.24
CA PHE A 584 -0.52 22.68 -21.81
C PHE A 584 -1.47 21.58 -21.31
N PRO A 585 -1.04 20.77 -20.32
CA PRO A 585 -1.89 19.76 -19.68
C PRO A 585 -2.97 20.44 -18.85
N VAL A 586 -4.22 20.05 -19.05
CA VAL A 586 -5.39 20.47 -18.28
C VAL A 586 -6.26 19.26 -17.96
N LEU A 587 -7.12 19.36 -16.95
CA LEU A 587 -8.08 18.31 -16.60
C LEU A 587 -9.42 18.56 -17.31
N SER A 588 -10.20 17.51 -17.55
CA SER A 588 -11.57 17.63 -18.07
C SER A 588 -12.46 18.42 -17.10
N LYS A 589 -13.60 18.96 -17.56
CA LYS A 589 -14.53 19.71 -16.69
C LYS A 589 -15.08 18.86 -15.54
N VAL A 590 -15.33 17.58 -15.79
CA VAL A 590 -15.76 16.61 -14.80
C VAL A 590 -14.69 16.43 -13.72
N MET A 591 -13.43 16.27 -14.12
CA MET A 591 -12.32 16.12 -13.19
C MET A 591 -11.99 17.42 -12.44
N GLN A 592 -12.12 18.59 -13.08
CA GLN A 592 -12.03 19.89 -12.41
C GLN A 592 -13.09 19.99 -11.29
N SER A 593 -14.35 19.62 -11.58
CA SER A 593 -15.41 19.62 -10.57
C SER A 593 -15.11 18.66 -9.41
N PHE A 594 -14.58 17.46 -9.70
CA PHE A 594 -14.16 16.53 -8.66
C PHE A 594 -13.01 17.08 -7.80
N MET A 595 -11.98 17.66 -8.41
CA MET A 595 -10.90 18.30 -7.65
C MET A 595 -11.42 19.43 -6.77
N GLY A 596 -12.45 20.15 -7.20
CA GLY A 596 -13.14 21.14 -6.37
C GLY A 596 -13.90 20.54 -5.19
N GLN A 597 -14.61 19.43 -5.41
CA GLN A 597 -15.26 18.70 -4.32
C GLN A 597 -14.25 18.16 -3.31
N VAL A 598 -13.13 17.59 -3.78
CA VAL A 598 -12.00 17.15 -2.96
C VAL A 598 -11.48 18.32 -2.12
N ASN A 599 -11.17 19.45 -2.76
CA ASN A 599 -10.60 20.62 -2.10
C ASN A 599 -11.56 21.15 -1.02
N PHE A 600 -12.86 21.20 -1.32
CA PHE A 600 -13.92 21.60 -0.40
C PHE A 600 -14.16 20.61 0.75
N LYS A 601 -14.10 19.30 0.50
CA LYS A 601 -14.37 18.24 1.50
C LYS A 601 -13.17 17.96 2.40
N MET A 602 -11.96 18.10 1.89
CA MET A 602 -10.72 17.80 2.63
C MET A 602 -10.02 19.05 3.18
N ALA A 603 -10.52 20.25 2.87
CA ALA A 603 -10.02 21.52 3.38
C ALA A 603 -8.49 21.69 3.23
N GLY A 604 -7.93 21.19 2.13
CA GLY A 604 -6.49 21.23 1.86
C GLY A 604 -5.63 20.23 2.65
N ASN A 605 -6.21 19.36 3.48
CA ASN A 605 -5.48 18.35 4.26
C ASN A 605 -5.16 17.06 3.46
N PHE A 606 -4.70 17.23 2.21
CA PHE A 606 -4.31 16.13 1.33
C PHE A 606 -3.14 16.54 0.45
N SER A 607 -2.46 15.57 -0.15
CA SER A 607 -1.37 15.80 -1.10
C SER A 607 -1.70 15.18 -2.45
N ILE A 608 -1.31 15.85 -3.53
CA ILE A 608 -1.51 15.36 -4.90
C ILE A 608 -0.19 14.76 -5.39
N ILE A 609 -0.24 13.55 -5.93
CA ILE A 609 0.90 12.84 -6.51
C ILE A 609 0.65 12.72 -8.01
N ILE A 610 1.56 13.27 -8.83
CA ILE A 610 1.54 13.05 -10.28
C ILE A 610 2.35 11.78 -10.58
N LYS A 611 1.74 10.82 -11.27
CA LYS A 611 2.34 9.50 -11.58
C LYS A 611 2.44 9.28 -13.08
N GLY A 612 3.53 8.68 -13.55
CA GLY A 612 3.67 8.22 -14.94
C GLY A 612 4.59 9.09 -15.80
N ASN A 613 4.70 8.71 -17.07
CA ASN A 613 5.62 9.34 -18.03
C ASN A 613 5.19 10.77 -18.37
N ASN A 614 6.16 11.62 -18.66
CA ASN A 614 5.91 12.99 -19.07
C ASN A 614 5.37 13.05 -20.51
N LEU A 615 4.08 13.37 -20.66
CA LEU A 615 3.40 13.44 -21.96
C LEU A 615 3.33 14.88 -22.53
N HIS A 616 3.68 15.90 -21.74
CA HIS A 616 3.48 17.31 -22.08
C HIS A 616 4.76 18.16 -21.91
N GLY A 617 5.88 17.61 -22.36
CA GLY A 617 7.19 18.29 -22.43
C GLY A 617 7.91 18.42 -21.09
N HIS A 618 7.25 18.90 -20.03
CA HIS A 618 7.87 19.06 -18.70
C HIS A 618 6.88 18.78 -17.55
N ILE A 619 7.32 17.99 -16.56
CA ILE A 619 6.48 17.60 -15.41
C ILE A 619 5.92 18.81 -14.61
N LYS A 620 6.69 19.90 -14.57
CA LYS A 620 6.28 21.18 -13.94
C LYS A 620 4.96 21.73 -14.48
N HIS A 621 4.62 21.50 -15.74
CA HIS A 621 3.37 22.00 -16.32
C HIS A 621 2.13 21.41 -15.63
N TYR A 622 2.19 20.14 -15.27
CA TYR A 622 1.14 19.47 -14.50
C TYR A 622 1.00 20.09 -13.10
N CYS A 623 2.12 20.27 -12.40
CA CYS A 623 2.13 20.90 -11.08
C CYS A 623 1.61 22.34 -11.11
N GLN A 624 1.97 23.13 -12.14
CA GLN A 624 1.49 24.48 -12.34
C GLN A 624 -0.02 24.53 -12.56
N TYR A 625 -0.55 23.60 -13.36
CA TYR A 625 -1.99 23.51 -13.61
C TYR A 625 -2.77 23.11 -12.35
N ILE A 626 -2.30 22.14 -11.57
CA ILE A 626 -2.91 21.77 -10.28
C ILE A 626 -2.87 22.95 -9.30
N ALA A 627 -1.74 23.64 -9.20
CA ALA A 627 -1.62 24.84 -8.36
C ALA A 627 -2.55 25.97 -8.84
N HIS A 628 -2.82 26.07 -10.14
CA HIS A 628 -3.80 27.00 -10.69
C HIS A 628 -5.22 26.63 -10.22
N LEU A 629 -5.63 25.36 -10.34
CA LEU A 629 -6.95 24.90 -9.87
C LEU A 629 -7.16 25.18 -8.38
N GLN A 630 -6.16 24.90 -7.55
CA GLN A 630 -6.23 25.17 -6.11
C GLN A 630 -6.34 26.67 -5.78
N LYS A 631 -5.75 27.55 -6.58
CA LYS A 631 -5.84 29.01 -6.38
C LYS A 631 -7.18 29.58 -6.80
N THR A 632 -7.79 29.06 -7.88
CA THR A 632 -9.07 29.55 -8.40
C THR A 632 -10.24 29.23 -7.47
N GLU A 633 -10.08 28.27 -6.56
CA GLU A 633 -11.10 27.83 -5.59
C GLU A 633 -10.91 28.35 -4.17
N LEU A 634 -9.95 29.27 -3.93
CA LEU A 634 -9.81 29.93 -2.64
C LEU A 634 -10.98 30.90 -2.45
N PHE A 635 -12.02 30.41 -1.77
CA PHE A 635 -13.19 31.19 -1.38
C PHE A 635 -12.80 32.45 -0.61
N SER A 636 -13.42 33.56 -1.00
CA SER A 636 -13.21 34.91 -0.47
C SER A 636 -14.00 35.20 0.80
N ASP A 637 -14.77 34.25 1.33
CA ASP A 637 -15.74 34.53 2.37
C ASP A 637 -15.15 34.44 3.79
N ARG A 638 -15.41 35.47 4.60
CA ARG A 638 -14.95 35.58 5.99
C ARG A 638 -15.54 34.44 6.84
N LEU A 639 -16.75 34.00 6.52
CA LEU A 639 -17.46 32.95 7.23
C LEU A 639 -16.82 31.56 7.06
N GLN A 640 -16.38 31.24 5.85
CA GLN A 640 -15.75 29.94 5.58
C GLN A 640 -14.41 29.82 6.30
N LYS A 641 -13.66 30.91 6.44
CA LYS A 641 -12.43 30.98 7.25
C LYS A 641 -12.71 30.76 8.74
N PHE A 642 -13.82 31.26 9.26
CA PHE A 642 -14.22 31.01 10.65
C PHE A 642 -14.54 29.53 10.87
N CYS A 643 -15.37 28.93 10.00
CA CYS A 643 -15.79 27.55 10.12
C CYS A 643 -14.64 26.53 9.94
N GLN A 644 -13.57 26.92 9.25
CA GLN A 644 -12.40 26.06 8.98
C GLN A 644 -11.75 25.51 10.26
N TYR A 645 -11.74 26.29 11.34
CA TYR A 645 -11.17 25.84 12.62
C TYR A 645 -12.01 24.77 13.33
N TYR A 646 -13.28 24.60 12.94
CA TYR A 646 -14.22 23.68 13.58
C TYR A 646 -14.51 22.42 12.73
N GLU A 647 -13.85 22.28 11.58
CA GLU A 647 -14.11 21.20 10.62
C GLU A 647 -13.81 19.81 11.20
N ASP A 648 -14.87 18.99 11.25
CA ASP A 648 -14.91 17.66 11.86
C ASP A 648 -14.44 17.63 13.33
N LEU A 649 -14.43 18.77 14.03
CA LEU A 649 -14.07 18.83 15.45
C LEU A 649 -15.30 18.52 16.31
N LEU A 650 -15.23 17.45 17.09
CA LEU A 650 -16.28 17.08 18.04
C LEU A 650 -16.26 18.02 19.25
N GLN A 651 -17.39 18.69 19.51
CA GLN A 651 -17.58 19.63 20.60
C GLN A 651 -18.73 19.17 21.49
N TYR A 652 -18.64 19.44 22.80
CA TYR A 652 -19.76 19.21 23.70
C TYR A 652 -20.89 20.23 23.40
N PRO A 653 -22.17 19.80 23.30
CA PRO A 653 -23.29 20.71 23.19
C PRO A 653 -23.34 21.63 24.42
N LEU A 654 -23.68 22.89 24.19
CA LEU A 654 -23.87 23.87 25.26
C LEU A 654 -25.05 23.45 26.14
N GLN A 655 -25.02 23.85 27.42
CA GLN A 655 -26.13 23.67 28.36
C GLN A 655 -26.50 25.01 29.03
N PRO A 656 -27.05 25.99 28.29
CA PRO A 656 -27.25 27.36 28.81
C PRO A 656 -28.18 27.46 30.03
N LEU A 657 -29.08 26.48 30.22
CA LEU A 657 -29.92 26.43 31.41
C LEU A 657 -29.11 26.14 32.68
N LYS A 658 -28.19 25.19 32.59
CA LYS A 658 -27.33 24.75 33.69
C LYS A 658 -26.15 25.71 33.90
N ASP A 659 -25.45 26.01 32.82
CA ASP A 659 -24.20 26.77 32.86
C ASP A 659 -24.45 28.22 32.43
N ASP A 660 -23.79 29.17 33.09
CA ASP A 660 -23.80 30.56 32.66
C ASP A 660 -22.79 30.76 31.53
N LEU A 661 -23.28 31.11 30.34
CA LEU A 661 -22.43 31.33 29.17
C LEU A 661 -21.52 32.56 29.33
N ASP A 662 -20.29 32.43 28.84
CA ASP A 662 -19.32 33.53 28.75
C ASP A 662 -19.71 34.57 27.69
N SER A 663 -19.24 35.81 27.88
CA SER A 663 -19.50 36.93 26.96
C SER A 663 -19.04 36.67 25.51
N SER A 664 -17.94 35.93 25.34
CA SER A 664 -17.43 35.55 24.01
C SER A 664 -18.36 34.60 23.26
N VAL A 665 -19.08 33.72 23.97
CA VAL A 665 -20.06 32.80 23.36
C VAL A 665 -21.25 33.60 22.82
N TYR A 666 -21.76 34.56 23.60
CA TYR A 666 -22.80 35.47 23.12
C TYR A 666 -22.35 36.29 21.90
N GLU A 667 -21.11 36.78 21.90
CA GLU A 667 -20.56 37.53 20.76
C GLU A 667 -20.58 36.70 19.47
N VAL A 668 -20.19 35.42 19.54
CA VAL A 668 -20.28 34.50 18.40
C VAL A 668 -21.73 34.36 17.92
N PHE A 669 -22.69 34.15 18.82
CA PHE A 669 -24.11 34.07 18.47
C PHE A 669 -24.65 35.35 17.81
N GLU A 670 -24.17 36.51 18.24
CA GLU A 670 -24.60 37.82 17.75
C GLU A 670 -24.05 38.14 16.35
N THR A 671 -22.98 37.47 15.92
CA THR A 671 -22.46 37.65 14.57
C THR A 671 -23.39 37.10 13.48
N ASP A 672 -24.26 36.13 13.80
CA ASP A 672 -25.20 35.54 12.84
C ASP A 672 -26.39 36.48 12.57
N LEU A 673 -26.23 37.30 11.53
CA LEU A 673 -27.24 38.28 11.14
C LEU A 673 -28.52 37.62 10.60
N ILE A 674 -28.42 36.45 9.95
CA ILE A 674 -29.55 35.78 9.31
C ILE A 674 -30.55 35.31 10.38
N LYS A 675 -30.05 34.74 11.48
CA LYS A 675 -30.87 34.34 12.63
C LYS A 675 -31.76 35.50 13.10
N TYR A 676 -31.17 36.62 13.46
CA TYR A 676 -31.92 37.76 14.02
C TYR A 676 -32.78 38.49 12.99
N GLN A 677 -32.41 38.47 11.70
CA GLN A 677 -33.27 38.99 10.63
C GLN A 677 -34.56 38.16 10.48
N GLN A 678 -34.45 36.83 10.59
CA GLN A 678 -35.62 35.95 10.52
C GLN A 678 -36.51 36.12 11.76
N TYR A 679 -35.92 36.24 12.96
CA TYR A 679 -36.67 36.60 14.17
C TYR A 679 -37.37 37.95 14.03
N GLU A 680 -36.69 39.00 13.56
CA GLU A 680 -37.29 40.33 13.35
C GLU A 680 -38.48 40.27 12.38
N LYS A 681 -38.36 39.54 11.27
CA LYS A 681 -39.47 39.33 10.33
C LYS A 681 -40.64 38.59 10.99
N ALA A 682 -40.36 37.54 11.77
CA ALA A 682 -41.38 36.74 12.45
C ALA A 682 -42.12 37.56 13.52
N ILE A 683 -41.38 38.29 14.36
CA ILE A 683 -41.92 39.16 15.38
C ILE A 683 -42.77 40.26 14.72
N ARG A 684 -42.28 40.93 13.68
CA ARG A 684 -43.03 41.96 12.96
C ARG A 684 -44.36 41.44 12.41
N LYS A 685 -44.36 40.24 11.81
CA LYS A 685 -45.56 39.60 11.30
C LYS A 685 -46.54 39.26 12.43
N ALA A 686 -46.05 38.68 13.53
CA ALA A 686 -46.88 38.36 14.69
C ALA A 686 -47.48 39.61 15.35
N LEU A 687 -46.70 40.69 15.51
CA LEU A 687 -47.18 41.95 16.07
C LEU A 687 -48.25 42.60 15.20
N ALA A 688 -48.17 42.45 13.87
CA ALA A 688 -49.22 42.94 12.96
C ALA A 688 -50.56 42.21 13.19
N ASP A 689 -50.51 40.90 13.42
CA ASP A 689 -51.69 40.05 13.59
C ASP A 689 -52.41 40.25 14.95
N ILE A 690 -51.71 40.71 15.99
CA ILE A 690 -52.29 41.00 17.32
C ILE A 690 -53.18 42.24 17.28
N GLN A 691 -54.47 42.11 17.60
CA GLN A 691 -55.45 43.21 17.60
C GLN A 691 -55.41 44.05 18.89
N LYS A 692 -54.24 44.57 19.27
CA LYS A 692 -54.02 45.47 20.41
C LYS A 692 -53.02 46.57 20.07
N ASP A 693 -53.24 47.78 20.59
CA ASP A 693 -52.32 48.91 20.42
C ASP A 693 -51.13 48.86 21.38
N VAL A 694 -51.37 48.32 22.59
CA VAL A 694 -50.33 48.04 23.61
C VAL A 694 -50.18 46.53 23.73
N ILE A 695 -49.00 46.04 23.41
CA ILE A 695 -48.68 44.61 23.38
C ILE A 695 -47.74 44.29 24.54
N ILE A 696 -48.09 43.30 25.36
CA ILE A 696 -47.22 42.79 26.41
C ILE A 696 -46.40 41.62 25.84
N ALA A 697 -45.08 41.76 25.85
CA ALA A 697 -44.15 40.76 25.33
C ALA A 697 -43.21 40.22 26.41
N MET A 698 -42.96 38.91 26.40
CA MET A 698 -41.95 38.28 27.23
C MET A 698 -40.84 37.76 26.33
N VAL A 699 -39.66 38.35 26.42
CA VAL A 699 -38.43 37.81 25.79
C VAL A 699 -37.74 36.97 26.85
N VAL A 700 -37.87 35.64 26.73
CA VAL A 700 -37.38 34.69 27.75
C VAL A 700 -36.09 34.02 27.27
N GLY A 701 -35.05 34.08 28.10
CA GLY A 701 -33.66 33.82 27.67
C GLY A 701 -33.14 34.98 26.84
N ALA A 702 -33.17 36.19 27.40
CA ALA A 702 -32.85 37.42 26.67
C ALA A 702 -31.35 37.55 26.29
N GLY A 703 -30.46 36.80 26.94
CA GLY A 703 -29.01 36.88 26.75
C GLY A 703 -28.51 38.32 26.92
N ARG A 704 -27.73 38.81 25.95
CA ARG A 704 -27.30 40.23 25.91
C ARG A 704 -28.27 41.16 25.17
N GLY A 705 -29.50 40.72 24.90
CA GLY A 705 -30.59 41.55 24.38
C GLY A 705 -30.80 41.68 22.86
N PRO A 706 -30.21 40.86 21.95
CA PRO A 706 -30.44 41.05 20.52
C PRO A 706 -31.92 40.87 20.12
N LEU A 707 -32.64 39.93 20.73
CA LEU A 707 -34.08 39.73 20.46
C LEU A 707 -34.96 40.85 21.03
N VAL A 708 -34.55 41.46 22.15
CA VAL A 708 -35.22 42.67 22.68
C VAL A 708 -35.10 43.81 21.67
N ASP A 709 -33.90 44.03 21.12
CA ASP A 709 -33.67 45.03 20.07
C ASP A 709 -34.52 44.76 18.81
N LYS A 710 -34.62 43.49 18.39
CA LYS A 710 -35.46 43.12 17.24
C LYS A 710 -36.94 43.31 17.51
N ALA A 711 -37.42 43.00 18.71
CA ALA A 711 -38.82 43.20 19.08
C ALA A 711 -39.20 44.68 19.11
N LEU A 712 -38.35 45.55 19.66
CA LEU A 712 -38.56 47.00 19.65
C LEU A 712 -38.61 47.57 18.23
N LYS A 713 -37.68 47.16 17.37
CA LYS A 713 -37.64 47.57 15.95
C LYS A 713 -38.89 47.10 15.19
N ALA A 714 -39.30 45.85 15.41
CA ALA A 714 -40.50 45.29 14.81
C ALA A 714 -41.77 46.04 15.26
N ALA A 715 -41.90 46.36 16.53
CA ALA A 715 -43.03 47.12 17.08
C ALA A 715 -43.11 48.53 16.50
N HIS A 716 -41.98 49.24 16.44
CA HIS A 716 -41.89 50.56 15.81
C HIS A 716 -42.30 50.53 14.34
N ALA A 717 -41.85 49.51 13.58
CA ALA A 717 -42.19 49.37 12.16
C ALA A 717 -43.68 49.09 11.91
N VAL A 718 -44.38 48.47 12.86
CA VAL A 718 -45.84 48.22 12.79
C VAL A 718 -46.65 49.37 13.39
N GLY A 719 -46.00 50.32 14.08
CA GLY A 719 -46.67 51.45 14.74
C GLY A 719 -47.44 51.06 16.00
N LYS A 720 -47.01 50.00 16.70
CA LYS A 720 -47.64 49.53 17.96
C LYS A 720 -46.71 49.71 19.14
N PHE A 721 -47.26 50.00 20.31
CA PHE A 721 -46.47 50.11 21.54
C PHE A 721 -46.22 48.72 22.13
N ILE A 722 -44.98 48.40 22.47
CA ILE A 722 -44.61 47.12 23.06
C ILE A 722 -44.00 47.31 24.46
N ARG A 723 -44.54 46.61 25.46
CA ARG A 723 -43.94 46.48 26.79
C ARG A 723 -43.24 45.13 26.87
N ILE A 724 -41.91 45.14 26.99
CA ILE A 724 -41.09 43.93 26.98
C ILE A 724 -40.59 43.62 28.39
N TYR A 725 -40.85 42.40 28.85
CA TYR A 725 -40.14 41.77 29.96
C TYR A 725 -38.97 40.95 29.39
N ALA A 726 -37.74 41.41 29.61
CA ALA A 726 -36.53 40.70 29.22
C ALA A 726 -36.07 39.81 30.40
N VAL A 727 -36.43 38.53 30.35
CA VAL A 727 -36.18 37.55 31.40
C VAL A 727 -34.87 36.81 31.10
N GLU A 728 -33.92 36.87 32.02
CA GLU A 728 -32.61 36.21 31.90
C GLU A 728 -32.15 35.71 33.28
N LYS A 729 -31.61 34.48 33.32
CA LYS A 729 -31.13 33.84 34.56
C LYS A 729 -29.63 34.09 34.78
N ASN A 730 -28.85 34.23 33.72
CA ASN A 730 -27.42 34.50 33.80
C ASN A 730 -27.19 35.94 34.27
N THR A 731 -26.80 36.08 35.54
CA THR A 731 -26.58 37.38 36.19
C THR A 731 -25.53 38.25 35.49
N ASN A 732 -24.56 37.65 34.78
CA ASN A 732 -23.56 38.40 34.01
C ASN A 732 -24.17 39.05 32.76
N ALA A 733 -25.08 38.35 32.08
CA ALA A 733 -25.79 38.87 30.92
C ALA A 733 -26.79 39.98 31.32
N VAL A 734 -27.42 39.85 32.50
CA VAL A 734 -28.30 40.87 33.08
C VAL A 734 -27.63 42.22 33.22
N ILE A 735 -26.34 42.28 33.61
CA ILE A 735 -25.59 43.54 33.68
C ILE A 735 -25.58 44.25 32.31
N THR A 736 -25.42 43.49 31.23
CA THR A 736 -25.46 44.03 29.86
C THR A 736 -26.85 44.54 29.50
N LEU A 737 -27.89 43.80 29.89
CA LEU A 737 -29.29 44.20 29.66
C LEU A 737 -29.67 45.48 30.42
N GLU A 738 -29.22 45.63 31.67
CA GLU A 738 -29.41 46.83 32.49
C GLU A 738 -28.74 48.05 31.82
N MET A 739 -27.49 47.89 31.36
CA MET A 739 -26.78 48.94 30.61
C MET A 739 -27.52 49.30 29.30
N LEU A 740 -28.04 48.32 28.56
CA LEU A 740 -28.81 48.56 27.34
C LEU A 740 -30.15 49.24 27.64
N ARG A 741 -30.81 48.89 28.75
CA ARG A 741 -32.03 49.57 29.19
C ARG A 741 -31.76 51.06 29.42
N GLU A 742 -30.69 51.41 30.12
CA GLU A 742 -30.40 52.81 30.44
C GLU A 742 -29.89 53.60 29.21
N LEU A 743 -28.94 53.04 28.46
CA LEU A 743 -28.24 53.76 27.40
C LEU A 743 -28.99 53.77 26.07
N LYS A 744 -29.74 52.69 25.77
CA LYS A 744 -30.30 52.44 24.44
C LYS A 744 -31.82 52.38 24.44
N TRP A 745 -32.45 51.56 25.28
CA TRP A 745 -33.90 51.32 25.18
C TRP A 745 -34.75 52.36 25.94
N GLY A 746 -34.25 52.87 27.07
CA GLY A 746 -34.89 53.91 27.89
C GLY A 746 -34.16 55.26 27.88
N GLY A 747 -33.05 55.36 27.16
CA GLY A 747 -32.22 56.57 27.02
C GLY A 747 -32.55 57.42 25.78
N TYR A 748 -31.66 58.37 25.44
CA TYR A 748 -31.82 59.32 24.32
C TYR A 748 -31.95 58.66 22.93
N LEU A 749 -31.54 57.39 22.80
CA LEU A 749 -31.58 56.58 21.58
C LEU A 749 -32.77 55.60 21.55
N GLY A 750 -33.68 55.67 22.52
CA GLY A 750 -34.85 54.80 22.63
C GLY A 750 -35.87 55.02 21.50
N LEU A 751 -36.51 53.95 21.06
CA LEU A 751 -37.62 54.04 20.10
C LEU A 751 -38.90 54.45 20.85
N PRO A 752 -39.72 55.37 20.29
CA PRO A 752 -40.88 55.92 21.00
C PRO A 752 -42.01 54.91 21.28
N HIS A 753 -41.91 53.70 20.72
CA HIS A 753 -42.95 52.66 20.76
C HIS A 753 -42.58 51.48 21.67
N GLY A 754 -41.71 51.66 22.67
CA GLY A 754 -41.27 50.54 23.50
C GLY A 754 -40.85 50.90 24.92
N TYR A 755 -41.11 49.98 25.84
CA TYR A 755 -40.60 49.98 27.21
C TYR A 755 -40.01 48.61 27.53
N VAL A 756 -38.86 48.56 28.23
CA VAL A 756 -38.18 47.31 28.59
C VAL A 756 -37.97 47.23 30.10
N GLU A 757 -38.46 46.16 30.70
CA GLU A 757 -38.25 45.78 32.09
C GLU A 757 -37.31 44.56 32.14
N ILE A 758 -36.23 44.62 32.92
CA ILE A 758 -35.27 43.52 33.04
C ILE A 758 -35.69 42.65 34.24
N VAL A 759 -35.71 41.34 34.04
CA VAL A 759 -36.06 40.35 35.07
C VAL A 759 -34.91 39.37 35.21
N SER A 760 -34.17 39.47 36.31
CA SER A 760 -33.07 38.56 36.66
C SER A 760 -33.62 37.32 37.37
N CYS A 761 -34.08 36.32 36.60
CA CYS A 761 -34.70 35.11 37.14
C CYS A 761 -34.72 33.98 36.11
N ASP A 762 -34.82 32.74 36.59
CA ASP A 762 -35.25 31.62 35.77
C ASP A 762 -36.73 31.78 35.39
N MET A 763 -37.03 31.70 34.09
CA MET A 763 -38.38 31.88 33.57
C MET A 763 -39.42 30.90 34.13
N ARG A 764 -38.98 29.73 34.63
CA ARG A 764 -39.83 28.69 35.22
C ARG A 764 -40.24 29.02 36.65
N CYS A 765 -39.47 29.87 37.33
CA CYS A 765 -39.71 30.30 38.71
C CYS A 765 -40.29 31.71 38.80
N TRP A 766 -40.29 32.46 37.69
CA TRP A 766 -40.74 33.83 37.66
C TRP A 766 -42.26 33.95 37.80
N SER A 767 -42.72 34.74 38.77
CA SER A 767 -44.12 35.13 38.90
C SER A 767 -44.37 36.43 38.14
N ALA A 768 -44.82 36.34 36.90
CA ALA A 768 -45.05 37.53 36.07
C ALA A 768 -46.16 38.43 36.65
N PRO A 769 -45.98 39.77 36.65
CA PRO A 769 -46.97 40.71 37.17
C PRO A 769 -48.20 40.86 36.29
N GLU A 770 -48.09 40.56 34.99
CA GLU A 770 -49.17 40.61 34.02
C GLU A 770 -49.02 39.53 32.93
N ARG A 771 -50.10 39.25 32.19
CA ARG A 771 -50.12 38.20 31.17
C ARG A 771 -49.62 38.71 29.81
N ALA A 772 -48.74 37.97 29.16
CA ALA A 772 -48.21 38.35 27.85
C ALA A 772 -49.12 37.96 26.66
N ASP A 773 -49.06 38.79 25.61
CA ASP A 773 -49.64 38.55 24.29
C ASP A 773 -48.69 37.81 23.36
N ILE A 774 -47.39 37.94 23.57
CA ILE A 774 -46.36 37.27 22.78
C ILE A 774 -45.19 36.81 23.65
N ILE A 775 -44.77 35.56 23.47
CA ILE A 775 -43.51 35.03 24.00
C ILE A 775 -42.51 34.96 22.85
N ILE A 776 -41.28 35.42 23.09
CA ILE A 776 -40.18 35.36 22.14
C ILE A 776 -39.01 34.67 22.86
N SER A 777 -38.48 33.60 22.26
CA SER A 777 -37.35 32.86 22.81
C SER A 777 -36.42 32.33 21.72
N GLU A 778 -35.16 32.11 22.09
CA GLU A 778 -34.18 31.38 21.28
C GLU A 778 -33.40 30.50 22.26
N LEU A 779 -33.93 29.29 22.45
CA LEU A 779 -33.44 28.27 23.40
C LEU A 779 -33.14 26.96 22.65
N LEU A 780 -32.83 27.06 21.36
CA LEU A 780 -32.73 25.91 20.46
C LEU A 780 -31.28 25.45 20.40
N GLY A 781 -31.07 24.15 20.62
CA GLY A 781 -29.80 23.52 20.30
C GLY A 781 -29.78 22.97 18.87
N SER A 782 -28.66 22.35 18.49
CA SER A 782 -28.45 21.71 17.19
C SER A 782 -29.44 20.57 16.85
N PHE A 783 -30.09 19.99 17.86
CA PHE A 783 -31.16 19.01 17.72
C PHE A 783 -32.54 19.60 18.05
N GLY A 784 -32.66 20.92 18.09
CA GLY A 784 -33.89 21.64 18.44
C GLY A 784 -34.14 21.67 19.94
N ASP A 785 -34.42 20.52 20.55
CA ASP A 785 -34.85 20.43 21.95
C ASP A 785 -33.73 20.09 22.96
N ASN A 786 -32.50 19.90 22.50
CA ASN A 786 -31.34 19.53 23.34
C ASN A 786 -30.77 20.65 24.21
N GLU A 787 -31.42 21.81 24.26
CA GLU A 787 -31.16 22.90 25.22
C GLU A 787 -32.40 23.21 26.08
N LEU A 788 -33.32 22.24 26.20
CA LEU A 788 -34.46 22.25 27.13
C LEU A 788 -35.49 23.34 26.85
N SER A 789 -35.58 23.83 25.61
CA SER A 789 -36.65 24.73 25.19
C SER A 789 -38.07 24.24 25.59
N PRO A 790 -38.44 22.95 25.47
CA PRO A 790 -39.76 22.48 25.89
C PRO A 790 -40.02 22.74 27.38
N GLU A 791 -39.13 22.32 28.27
CA GLU A 791 -39.29 22.47 29.72
C GLU A 791 -39.24 23.93 30.16
N CYS A 792 -38.38 24.73 29.54
CA CYS A 792 -38.29 26.17 29.80
C CYS A 792 -39.60 26.88 29.44
N LEU A 793 -40.11 26.65 28.22
CA LEU A 793 -41.33 27.32 27.75
C LEU A 793 -42.58 26.80 28.47
N ASP A 794 -42.62 25.53 28.87
CA ASP A 794 -43.69 24.97 29.70
C ASP A 794 -43.91 25.75 31.00
N GLY A 795 -42.84 26.25 31.62
CA GLY A 795 -42.92 27.09 32.83
C GLY A 795 -43.56 28.47 32.59
N VAL A 796 -43.43 29.02 31.39
CA VAL A 796 -43.89 30.39 31.06
C VAL A 796 -45.39 30.43 30.75
N TRP A 797 -45.98 29.32 30.31
CA TRP A 797 -47.37 29.27 29.85
C TRP A 797 -48.42 29.63 30.90
N ASN A 798 -48.07 29.64 32.19
CA ASN A 798 -48.97 30.11 33.25
C ASN A 798 -49.28 31.61 33.13
N TYR A 799 -48.38 32.37 32.49
CA TYR A 799 -48.35 33.84 32.49
C TYR A 799 -48.69 34.47 31.14
N VAL A 800 -49.46 33.78 30.29
CA VAL A 800 -49.85 34.32 28.98
C VAL A 800 -51.35 34.40 28.77
N ASN A 801 -51.76 35.25 27.83
CA ASN A 801 -53.14 35.47 27.43
C ASN A 801 -53.71 34.31 26.62
N GLN A 802 -55.02 34.36 26.37
CA GLN A 802 -55.70 33.25 25.71
C GLN A 802 -55.11 32.97 24.32
N ASP A 803 -55.01 34.03 23.54
CA ASP A 803 -54.61 34.01 22.14
C ASP A 803 -53.13 34.38 21.97
N ALA A 804 -52.32 34.14 23.02
CA ALA A 804 -50.92 34.51 23.01
C ALA A 804 -50.13 33.76 21.93
N ILE A 805 -49.27 34.48 21.23
CA ILE A 805 -48.39 33.93 20.19
C ILE A 805 -47.07 33.51 20.84
N CYS A 806 -46.54 32.35 20.47
CA CYS A 806 -45.18 31.95 20.82
C CYS A 806 -44.29 31.95 19.57
N ILE A 807 -43.09 32.53 19.70
CA ILE A 807 -42.01 32.47 18.72
C ILE A 807 -40.80 31.80 19.40
N PRO A 808 -40.38 30.60 18.99
CA PRO A 808 -40.90 29.82 17.85
C PRO A 808 -42.25 29.14 18.11
N GLN A 809 -43.07 29.02 17.06
CA GLN A 809 -44.36 28.29 17.12
C GLN A 809 -44.16 26.77 17.24
N SER A 810 -43.14 26.23 16.58
CA SER A 810 -42.84 24.80 16.63
C SER A 810 -41.45 24.53 16.11
N TYR A 811 -40.85 23.44 16.52
CA TYR A 811 -39.61 22.95 15.93
C TYR A 811 -39.61 21.43 15.89
N SER A 812 -38.86 20.88 14.93
CA SER A 812 -38.70 19.45 14.76
C SER A 812 -37.24 19.07 14.59
N SER A 813 -36.82 18.03 15.30
CA SER A 813 -35.52 17.40 15.11
C SER A 813 -35.55 16.44 13.91
N TYR A 814 -34.41 16.26 13.26
CA TYR A 814 -34.22 15.35 12.12
C TYR A 814 -32.95 14.54 12.32
N LEU A 815 -32.92 13.32 11.80
CA LEU A 815 -31.78 12.43 11.94
C LEU A 815 -31.48 11.72 10.61
N CYS A 816 -30.20 11.52 10.29
CA CYS A 816 -29.78 10.63 9.20
C CYS A 816 -28.53 9.81 9.57
N PRO A 817 -28.40 8.59 9.03
CA PRO A 817 -27.20 7.76 9.18
C PRO A 817 -26.02 8.34 8.40
N VAL A 818 -24.81 8.23 8.97
CA VAL A 818 -23.59 8.76 8.37
C VAL A 818 -22.43 7.77 8.44
N GLN A 819 -21.63 7.78 7.39
CA GLN A 819 -20.31 7.18 7.33
C GLN A 819 -19.24 8.28 7.51
N SER A 820 -18.50 8.25 8.62
CA SER A 820 -17.30 9.07 8.80
C SER A 820 -16.31 8.39 9.75
N GLN A 821 -15.24 7.84 9.18
CA GLN A 821 -14.16 7.26 9.99
C GLN A 821 -13.44 8.35 10.80
N ARG A 822 -13.34 9.57 10.26
CA ARG A 822 -12.68 10.70 10.94
C ARG A 822 -13.37 11.09 12.24
N LEU A 823 -14.71 11.14 12.27
CA LEU A 823 -15.45 11.40 13.50
C LEU A 823 -15.34 10.23 14.47
N TYR A 824 -15.49 8.99 13.98
CA TYR A 824 -15.40 7.79 14.82
C TYR A 824 -14.01 7.62 15.46
N ALA A 825 -12.93 7.81 14.70
CA ALA A 825 -11.56 7.64 15.19
C ALA A 825 -11.19 8.67 16.27
N GLN A 826 -11.75 9.88 16.26
CA GLN A 826 -11.54 10.87 17.32
C GLN A 826 -12.04 10.36 18.68
N LEU A 827 -13.18 9.68 18.71
CA LEU A 827 -13.74 9.11 19.94
C LEU A 827 -12.86 7.97 20.50
N SER A 828 -12.19 7.23 19.63
CA SER A 828 -11.28 6.14 20.04
C SER A 828 -9.99 6.62 20.74
N LEU A 829 -9.62 7.88 20.51
CA LEU A 829 -8.42 8.51 21.09
C LEU A 829 -8.69 9.16 22.45
N ASP A 830 -9.95 9.45 22.77
CA ASP A 830 -10.33 10.06 24.03
C ASP A 830 -10.39 9.01 25.16
N LYS A 831 -9.22 8.66 25.68
CA LYS A 831 -9.06 7.77 26.84
C LYS A 831 -9.12 8.51 28.18
N ARG A 832 -9.42 9.82 28.18
CA ARG A 832 -9.15 10.72 29.32
C ARG A 832 -10.31 10.86 30.31
N SER A 833 -11.44 10.16 30.12
CA SER A 833 -12.61 10.30 31.01
C SER A 833 -13.23 8.95 31.41
N ASN A 834 -13.92 8.93 32.56
CA ASN A 834 -14.83 7.84 32.97
C ASN A 834 -16.12 7.78 32.12
N ILE A 835 -16.22 8.61 31.08
CA ILE A 835 -17.39 8.75 30.22
C ILE A 835 -17.17 7.88 28.99
N ASN A 836 -18.15 7.03 28.65
CA ASN A 836 -18.12 6.33 27.38
C ASN A 836 -18.40 7.35 26.27
N ALA A 837 -17.38 7.76 25.52
CA ALA A 837 -17.47 8.75 24.46
C ALA A 837 -18.47 8.38 23.35
N TYR A 838 -18.79 7.08 23.19
CA TYR A 838 -19.81 6.63 22.23
C TYR A 838 -21.25 6.74 22.74
N GLU A 839 -21.44 7.11 24.00
CA GLU A 839 -22.76 7.31 24.64
C GLU A 839 -23.03 8.80 24.93
N TYR A 840 -22.37 9.67 24.17
CA TYR A 840 -22.51 11.13 24.27
C TYR A 840 -22.86 11.71 22.89
N ALA A 841 -23.60 12.82 22.86
CA ALA A 841 -23.93 13.53 21.62
C ALA A 841 -23.04 14.77 21.44
N TYR A 842 -22.53 15.02 20.23
CA TYR A 842 -21.52 16.07 19.96
C TYR A 842 -21.98 17.06 18.92
N VAL A 843 -21.73 18.36 19.11
CA VAL A 843 -21.88 19.36 18.04
C VAL A 843 -20.65 19.32 17.15
N VAL A 844 -20.83 19.30 15.83
CA VAL A 844 -19.72 19.18 14.88
C VAL A 844 -20.03 19.81 13.52
N HIS A 845 -19.09 20.59 12.98
CA HIS A 845 -19.13 21.08 11.61
C HIS A 845 -18.60 19.99 10.66
N ILE A 846 -19.50 19.17 10.13
CA ILE A 846 -19.14 17.96 9.38
C ILE A 846 -18.66 18.29 7.96
N ARG A 847 -17.46 17.83 7.62
CA ARG A 847 -16.83 17.94 6.29
C ARG A 847 -16.58 16.57 5.68
N ASN A 848 -15.74 15.74 6.31
CA ASN A 848 -15.35 14.43 5.82
C ASN A 848 -16.38 13.36 6.24
N ALA A 849 -17.46 13.26 5.47
CA ALA A 849 -18.53 12.30 5.71
C ALA A 849 -19.34 12.00 4.45
N TYR A 850 -19.89 10.79 4.42
CA TYR A 850 -20.92 10.34 3.48
C TYR A 850 -22.24 10.13 4.20
N PHE A 851 -23.28 10.83 3.77
CA PHE A 851 -24.63 10.71 4.32
C PHE A 851 -25.36 9.58 3.60
N ILE A 852 -25.69 8.52 4.34
CA ILE A 852 -26.16 7.24 3.77
C ILE A 852 -27.60 7.36 3.24
N ASP A 853 -28.45 8.11 3.93
CA ASP A 853 -29.83 8.43 3.52
C ASP A 853 -30.16 9.87 3.94
N LYS A 854 -31.24 10.42 3.40
CA LYS A 854 -31.69 11.79 3.72
C LYS A 854 -32.21 11.89 5.17
N PRO A 855 -32.11 13.09 5.80
CA PRO A 855 -32.67 13.32 7.13
C PRO A 855 -34.17 13.04 7.21
N LYS A 856 -34.60 12.37 8.28
CA LYS A 856 -36.00 12.07 8.59
C LYS A 856 -36.38 12.69 9.93
N LYS A 857 -37.61 13.21 10.01
CA LYS A 857 -38.15 13.90 11.18
C LYS A 857 -38.25 12.96 12.39
N VAL A 858 -37.83 13.41 13.57
CA VAL A 858 -37.74 12.64 14.81
C VAL A 858 -38.78 13.08 15.83
N PHE A 859 -38.51 14.17 16.56
CA PHE A 859 -39.39 14.74 17.57
C PHE A 859 -39.90 16.09 17.11
N THR A 860 -41.13 16.43 17.49
CA THR A 860 -41.74 17.73 17.24
C THR A 860 -42.29 18.27 18.55
N PHE A 861 -42.06 19.55 18.78
CA PHE A 861 -42.63 20.31 19.89
C PHE A 861 -43.36 21.51 19.31
N GLU A 862 -44.61 21.70 19.75
CA GLU A 862 -45.46 22.81 19.33
C GLU A 862 -45.81 23.68 20.53
N HIS A 863 -45.66 24.98 20.36
CA HIS A 863 -45.92 26.00 21.37
C HIS A 863 -47.21 26.74 20.99
N ARG A 864 -48.32 25.99 20.94
CA ARG A 864 -49.66 26.46 20.58
C ARG A 864 -50.68 26.06 21.64
N ARG A 865 -51.63 26.94 21.96
CA ARG A 865 -52.63 26.76 23.04
C ARG A 865 -53.35 25.40 23.03
N GLY A 866 -53.62 24.80 21.87
CA GLY A 866 -54.37 23.55 21.74
C GLY A 866 -53.82 22.37 22.57
N ASP A 867 -52.50 22.29 22.74
CA ASP A 867 -51.83 21.23 23.51
C ASP A 867 -51.63 21.59 25.01
N LEU A 868 -52.01 22.81 25.42
CA LEU A 868 -51.54 23.48 26.63
C LEU A 868 -52.59 23.64 27.73
N HIS A 869 -53.82 23.12 27.53
CA HIS A 869 -54.88 23.03 28.56
C HIS A 869 -54.51 22.11 29.74
N ARG A 870 -53.38 21.41 29.64
CA ARG A 870 -52.79 20.62 30.70
C ARG A 870 -51.85 21.48 31.54
N PRO A 871 -51.99 21.50 32.89
CA PRO A 871 -51.02 22.16 33.77
C PRO A 871 -49.60 21.65 33.48
N PRO A 872 -48.54 22.45 33.68
CA PRO A 872 -47.16 22.06 33.35
C PRO A 872 -46.75 20.70 33.94
N SER A 873 -47.26 20.36 35.13
CA SER A 873 -47.09 19.07 35.81
C SER A 873 -47.66 17.84 35.08
N THR A 874 -48.42 18.04 34.00
CA THR A 874 -49.09 16.97 33.23
C THR A 874 -48.69 16.97 31.74
N ARG A 875 -47.73 17.81 31.36
CA ARG A 875 -47.15 17.82 30.01
C ARG A 875 -46.01 16.82 29.95
N ASP A 876 -46.24 15.77 29.17
CA ASP A 876 -45.24 14.74 28.97
C ASP A 876 -44.31 15.18 27.83
N ASN A 877 -43.06 15.53 28.15
CA ASN A 877 -42.01 15.83 27.17
C ASN A 877 -41.15 14.60 26.83
N ASN A 878 -41.50 13.41 27.31
CA ASN A 878 -40.89 12.16 26.85
C ASN A 878 -41.29 11.91 25.39
N ARG A 879 -40.36 11.41 24.59
CA ARG A 879 -40.61 11.06 23.19
C ARG A 879 -39.95 9.74 22.86
N LYS A 880 -40.55 9.00 21.94
CA LYS A 880 -39.99 7.78 21.38
C LYS A 880 -40.26 7.74 19.89
N LYS A 881 -39.23 7.52 19.10
CA LYS A 881 -39.35 7.42 17.64
C LYS A 881 -38.53 6.24 17.13
N ARG A 882 -39.11 5.53 16.17
CA ARG A 882 -38.43 4.52 15.37
C ARG A 882 -38.32 5.05 13.95
N LEU A 883 -37.13 4.97 13.38
CA LEU A 883 -36.81 5.43 12.03
C LEU A 883 -36.12 4.32 11.27
N THR A 884 -36.45 4.25 9.99
CA THR A 884 -35.89 3.28 9.05
C THR A 884 -35.18 4.05 7.95
N PHE A 885 -33.97 3.66 7.60
CA PHE A 885 -33.18 4.23 6.50
C PHE A 885 -32.69 3.12 5.56
N ARG A 886 -32.41 3.48 4.30
CA ARG A 886 -31.89 2.56 3.29
C ARG A 886 -30.65 3.16 2.64
N SER A 887 -29.63 2.33 2.44
CA SER A 887 -28.46 2.72 1.66
C SER A 887 -28.66 2.39 0.19
N LYS A 888 -28.21 3.26 -0.70
CA LYS A 888 -28.22 3.01 -2.16
C LYS A 888 -27.04 2.16 -2.63
N ILE A 889 -25.96 2.16 -1.86
CA ILE A 889 -24.70 1.47 -2.15
C ILE A 889 -24.14 0.86 -0.86
N PRO A 890 -23.23 -0.12 -0.92
CA PRO A 890 -22.59 -0.64 0.28
C PRO A 890 -21.85 0.47 1.06
N ALA A 891 -22.11 0.54 2.36
CA ALA A 891 -21.59 1.58 3.25
C ALA A 891 -21.36 1.03 4.67
N ILE A 892 -20.73 1.81 5.52
CA ILE A 892 -20.57 1.52 6.95
C ILE A 892 -21.11 2.68 7.78
N CYS A 893 -22.03 2.39 8.70
CA CYS A 893 -22.58 3.40 9.59
C CYS A 893 -21.69 3.58 10.81
N HIS A 894 -21.23 4.81 11.04
CA HIS A 894 -20.42 5.18 12.21
C HIS A 894 -21.25 5.93 13.27
N GLY A 895 -22.41 6.45 12.87
CA GLY A 895 -23.31 7.18 13.75
C GLY A 895 -24.44 7.84 12.98
N PHE A 896 -25.12 8.76 13.64
CA PHE A 896 -26.25 9.50 13.10
C PHE A 896 -26.04 11.00 13.30
N VAL A 897 -26.36 11.79 12.28
CA VAL A 897 -26.29 13.26 12.35
C VAL A 897 -27.68 13.81 12.56
N GLY A 898 -27.80 14.66 13.56
CA GLY A 898 -29.00 15.36 13.94
C GLY A 898 -29.02 16.82 13.47
N TYR A 899 -30.21 17.27 13.09
CA TYR A 899 -30.51 18.63 12.64
C TYR A 899 -31.81 19.10 13.29
N PHE A 900 -32.17 20.36 13.07
CA PHE A 900 -33.52 20.85 13.36
C PHE A 900 -34.05 21.76 12.25
N ASP A 901 -35.37 21.85 12.18
CA ASP A 901 -36.12 22.82 11.40
C ASP A 901 -37.23 23.41 12.28
N CYS A 902 -37.29 24.74 12.31
CA CYS A 902 -38.04 25.54 13.26
C CYS A 902 -38.95 26.53 12.51
N CYS A 903 -40.22 26.50 12.84
CA CYS A 903 -41.20 27.49 12.41
C CYS A 903 -41.24 28.61 13.45
N LEU A 904 -40.73 29.78 13.09
CA LEU A 904 -40.78 30.96 13.95
C LEU A 904 -42.22 31.48 14.04
N TYR A 905 -42.80 31.89 12.91
CA TYR A 905 -44.18 32.33 12.82
C TYR A 905 -44.70 32.27 11.38
N GLY A 906 -45.79 31.56 11.14
CA GLY A 906 -46.39 31.41 9.80
C GLY A 906 -45.48 30.65 8.83
N ASP A 907 -45.01 31.32 7.78
CA ASP A 907 -44.10 30.78 6.76
C ASP A 907 -42.62 31.05 7.08
N ILE A 908 -42.32 31.80 8.13
CA ILE A 908 -40.95 32.21 8.48
C ILE A 908 -40.29 31.11 9.31
N ARG A 909 -39.13 30.62 8.85
CA ARG A 909 -38.43 29.47 9.42
C ARG A 909 -36.94 29.74 9.66
N LEU A 910 -36.39 28.91 10.55
CA LEU A 910 -34.95 28.66 10.73
C LEU A 910 -34.71 27.17 10.54
N SER A 911 -33.73 26.79 9.72
CA SER A 911 -33.41 25.38 9.51
C SER A 911 -31.92 25.19 9.28
N ILE A 912 -31.40 24.10 9.86
CA ILE A 912 -30.09 23.53 9.51
C ILE A 912 -30.22 22.19 8.78
N VAL A 913 -31.45 21.76 8.45
CA VAL A 913 -31.66 20.58 7.61
C VAL A 913 -31.16 20.90 6.20
N PRO A 914 -30.25 20.10 5.60
CA PRO A 914 -29.62 20.44 4.32
C PRO A 914 -30.59 20.80 3.18
N SER A 915 -31.80 20.23 3.14
CA SER A 915 -32.80 20.53 2.10
C SER A 915 -33.58 21.84 2.30
N THR A 916 -33.62 22.37 3.52
CA THR A 916 -34.36 23.61 3.86
C THR A 916 -33.49 24.66 4.55
N GLN A 917 -32.18 24.46 4.57
CA GLN A 917 -31.23 25.30 5.30
C GLN A 917 -31.30 26.76 4.84
N ASN A 918 -31.30 27.68 5.81
CA ASN A 918 -31.13 29.09 5.52
C ASN A 918 -29.68 29.35 5.10
N SER A 919 -29.48 29.92 3.90
CA SER A 919 -28.14 30.30 3.41
C SER A 919 -27.46 31.26 4.39
N ASP A 920 -26.17 31.06 4.60
CA ASP A 920 -25.29 31.89 5.43
C ASP A 920 -25.65 31.99 6.92
N MET A 921 -26.45 31.04 7.43
CA MET A 921 -26.72 30.86 8.86
C MET A 921 -25.73 29.84 9.46
N TYR A 922 -25.11 30.18 10.60
CA TYR A 922 -24.01 29.41 11.20
C TYR A 922 -24.03 29.38 12.72
N SER A 923 -25.10 29.86 13.36
CA SER A 923 -25.32 29.75 14.80
C SER A 923 -25.30 28.30 15.31
N TRP A 924 -25.64 27.35 14.45
CA TRP A 924 -25.68 25.93 14.81
C TRP A 924 -24.94 25.07 13.79
N PHE A 925 -24.00 24.29 14.28
CA PHE A 925 -23.54 23.10 13.57
C PHE A 925 -24.43 21.90 13.90
N PRO A 926 -24.50 20.87 13.04
CA PRO A 926 -25.24 19.64 13.33
C PRO A 926 -24.76 18.94 14.61
N ILE A 927 -25.63 18.13 15.20
CA ILE A 927 -25.28 17.23 16.31
C ILE A 927 -24.94 15.84 15.76
N TYR A 928 -24.10 15.08 16.45
CA TYR A 928 -23.67 13.73 16.06
C TYR A 928 -23.90 12.76 17.22
N PHE A 929 -24.66 11.69 16.95
CA PHE A 929 -24.93 10.56 17.82
C PHE A 929 -24.11 9.36 17.35
N PRO A 930 -22.97 9.06 17.98
CA PRO A 930 -22.11 7.96 17.58
C PRO A 930 -22.75 6.59 17.83
N VAL A 931 -22.25 5.56 17.13
CA VAL A 931 -22.47 4.17 17.53
C VAL A 931 -21.17 3.56 18.03
N GLN A 932 -21.26 2.76 19.09
CA GLN A 932 -20.07 2.14 19.70
C GLN A 932 -19.40 1.11 18.78
N THR A 933 -20.19 0.41 17.96
CA THR A 933 -19.68 -0.57 17.01
C THR A 933 -20.22 -0.22 15.63
N PRO A 934 -19.37 0.30 14.72
CA PRO A 934 -19.75 0.55 13.34
C PRO A 934 -20.23 -0.74 12.67
N PHE A 935 -21.22 -0.63 11.79
CA PHE A 935 -21.84 -1.79 11.14
C PHE A 935 -22.01 -1.58 9.64
N ASP A 936 -21.86 -2.66 8.88
CA ASP A 936 -22.04 -2.64 7.44
C ASP A 936 -23.51 -2.57 7.06
N ILE A 937 -23.75 -1.96 5.91
CA ILE A 937 -25.04 -1.90 5.25
C ILE A 937 -24.81 -2.23 3.78
N ASN A 938 -25.55 -3.19 3.26
CA ASN A 938 -25.47 -3.55 1.84
C ASN A 938 -26.27 -2.54 0.98
N ASP A 939 -26.20 -2.69 -0.34
CA ASP A 939 -27.10 -2.01 -1.26
C ASP A 939 -28.52 -2.49 -1.00
N GLY A 940 -29.43 -1.58 -0.63
CA GLY A 940 -30.75 -1.86 -0.03
C GLY A 940 -31.80 -2.54 -0.93
N HIS A 941 -31.39 -3.52 -1.73
CA HIS A 941 -32.21 -4.40 -2.56
C HIS A 941 -32.94 -5.46 -1.73
N ASP A 942 -32.45 -5.86 -0.56
CA ASP A 942 -33.18 -6.69 0.42
C ASP A 942 -33.87 -5.80 1.46
N ASP A 943 -35.09 -6.18 1.86
CA ASP A 943 -35.81 -5.56 2.97
C ASP A 943 -35.12 -5.80 4.33
N ASN A 944 -34.23 -6.78 4.42
CA ASN A 944 -33.37 -6.99 5.58
C ASN A 944 -32.19 -6.00 5.66
N ASP A 945 -31.84 -5.30 4.57
CA ASP A 945 -30.72 -4.35 4.50
C ASP A 945 -31.14 -2.91 4.86
N GLN A 946 -31.93 -2.78 5.93
CA GLN A 946 -32.40 -1.50 6.44
C GLN A 946 -31.67 -1.13 7.74
N ILE A 947 -31.40 0.16 7.91
CA ILE A 947 -30.95 0.71 9.19
C ILE A 947 -32.19 1.06 9.99
N GLU A 948 -32.42 0.38 11.10
CA GLU A 948 -33.54 0.66 11.97
C GLU A 948 -33.05 1.14 13.33
N ILE A 949 -33.24 2.44 13.59
CA ILE A 949 -32.88 3.10 14.84
C ILE A 949 -34.13 3.44 15.63
N GLN A 950 -34.07 3.18 16.93
CA GLN A 950 -35.00 3.74 17.90
C GLN A 950 -34.26 4.77 18.74
N ILE A 951 -34.80 5.98 18.82
CA ILE A 951 -34.31 7.06 19.66
C ILE A 951 -35.42 7.50 20.62
N THR A 952 -35.08 7.70 21.87
CA THR A 952 -35.97 8.23 22.90
C THR A 952 -35.40 9.50 23.50
N ARG A 953 -36.29 10.39 23.90
CA ARG A 953 -36.04 11.51 24.79
C ARG A 953 -36.73 11.18 26.10
N ASN A 954 -35.96 11.11 27.16
CA ASN A 954 -36.41 10.72 28.48
C ASN A 954 -36.28 11.91 29.44
N VAL A 955 -37.24 12.06 30.34
CA VAL A 955 -37.35 13.18 31.29
C VAL A 955 -37.61 12.61 32.68
N ASN A 956 -36.87 13.11 33.67
CA ASN A 956 -37.20 12.98 35.09
C ASN A 956 -37.17 14.36 35.77
N ASP A 957 -37.36 14.40 37.08
CA ASP A 957 -37.45 15.65 37.85
C ASP A 957 -36.16 16.50 37.81
N LEU A 958 -35.01 15.89 37.51
CA LEU A 958 -33.70 16.54 37.58
C LEU A 958 -33.02 16.71 36.21
N HIS A 959 -33.32 15.83 35.24
CA HIS A 959 -32.56 15.70 34.02
C HIS A 959 -33.43 15.30 32.82
N VAL A 960 -32.97 15.70 31.64
CA VAL A 960 -33.40 15.20 30.33
C VAL A 960 -32.22 14.51 29.65
N TRP A 961 -32.47 13.39 28.96
CA TRP A 961 -31.43 12.70 28.19
C TRP A 961 -32.00 12.00 26.97
N TYR A 962 -31.10 11.60 26.06
CA TYR A 962 -31.44 10.79 24.90
C TYR A 962 -30.87 9.38 25.04
N GLU A 963 -31.62 8.39 24.60
CA GLU A 963 -31.14 7.03 24.40
C GLU A 963 -31.35 6.63 22.95
N TRP A 964 -30.42 5.88 22.38
CA TRP A 964 -30.58 5.34 21.03
C TRP A 964 -30.07 3.92 20.91
N THR A 965 -30.75 3.13 20.09
CA THR A 965 -30.43 1.72 19.83
C THR A 965 -30.73 1.38 18.39
N ILE A 966 -29.89 0.51 17.82
CA ILE A 966 -29.99 0.01 16.46
C ILE A 966 -30.52 -1.42 16.56
N SER A 967 -31.58 -1.69 15.81
CA SER A 967 -32.26 -2.99 15.77
C SER A 967 -32.02 -3.74 14.47
N ARG A 968 -31.61 -3.05 13.40
CA ARG A 968 -31.19 -3.61 12.12
C ARG A 968 -30.08 -2.75 11.49
N PRO A 969 -29.13 -3.35 10.74
CA PRO A 969 -28.96 -4.80 10.50
C PRO A 969 -28.34 -5.55 11.69
N ILE A 970 -27.85 -4.82 12.69
CA ILE A 970 -27.35 -5.37 13.96
C ILE A 970 -28.29 -5.05 15.10
N GLN A 971 -28.20 -5.84 16.18
CA GLN A 971 -28.83 -5.49 17.46
C GLN A 971 -27.77 -4.88 18.38
N SER A 972 -27.80 -3.55 18.53
CA SER A 972 -26.90 -2.83 19.43
C SER A 972 -27.44 -2.81 20.87
N ARG A 973 -26.56 -2.51 21.82
CA ARG A 973 -27.00 -2.07 23.16
C ARG A 973 -27.73 -0.73 23.08
N ILE A 974 -28.46 -0.40 24.13
CA ILE A 974 -29.00 0.95 24.33
C ILE A 974 -27.85 1.85 24.74
N HIS A 975 -27.57 2.87 23.94
CA HIS A 975 -26.57 3.89 24.26
C HIS A 975 -27.17 4.87 25.26
N ASN A 976 -26.35 5.28 26.23
CA ASN A 976 -26.68 6.26 27.26
C ASN A 976 -27.88 5.87 28.14
N LEU A 977 -27.98 4.58 28.47
CA LEU A 977 -29.06 4.03 29.30
C LEU A 977 -29.19 4.82 30.61
N ASN A 978 -30.40 5.29 30.92
CA ASN A 978 -30.73 6.13 32.07
C ASN A 978 -29.93 7.45 32.17
N GLY A 979 -29.39 7.95 31.06
CA GLY A 979 -28.64 9.21 31.04
C GLY A 979 -27.28 9.12 31.75
N LYS A 980 -26.74 7.90 31.90
CA LYS A 980 -25.53 7.64 32.69
C LYS A 980 -24.30 8.44 32.26
N HIS A 981 -24.15 8.66 30.95
CA HIS A 981 -22.97 9.30 30.37
C HIS A 981 -23.27 10.70 29.87
N TYR A 982 -24.49 10.94 29.39
CA TYR A 982 -24.96 12.23 28.91
C TYR A 982 -26.35 12.55 29.44
N SER A 983 -26.46 13.62 30.22
CA SER A 983 -27.72 14.18 30.67
C SER A 983 -27.64 15.71 30.65
N ILE A 984 -28.79 16.34 30.47
CA ILE A 984 -28.95 17.79 30.44
C ILE A 984 -29.72 18.16 31.71
N SER A 985 -29.08 18.94 32.61
CA SER A 985 -29.66 19.26 33.92
C SER A 985 -30.81 20.26 33.80
N LEU A 986 -31.89 20.02 34.55
CA LEU A 986 -32.96 20.99 34.73
C LEU A 986 -32.65 22.03 35.82
N HIS A 987 -31.61 21.82 36.62
CA HIS A 987 -31.23 22.68 37.74
C HIS A 987 -29.76 23.12 37.68
#